data_AF-A0A6G8RZ48-F1
#
_entry.id   AF-A0A6G8RZ48-F1
#
_cell.length_a   1.000
_cell.length_b   1.000
_cell.length_c   1.000
_cell.angle_alpha   90.00
_cell.angle_beta   90.00
_cell.angle_gamma   90.00
#
_symmetry.space_group_name_H-M   'P 1'
#
loop_
_entity.id
_entity.type
_entity.pdbx_description
1 polymer ?
#
loop_
_entity_poly.entity_id
_entity_poly.type
_entity_poly.pdbx_seq_one_letter_code
_entity_poly.pdbx_strand_id
1 'polypeptide(L)'
;MSYSEEFMNYVGTVAGEAGGCSVTTWKVVAHCIKNRIGFAEWINARNVSDILKKNFDAMTEKNAPFRKAVKEMRSGKISKHTQDIIEAISPIYQGLEEDITNGVVLYFSPQAQAAGNKSNPDKYKSAIPDFAKSPLTEEVKIKGTENDDMRWYRYKGTSRFYVQFIDKSANPLVKSKVNIGYRKTKVVPALSNLITNSQGKIKSFLVNDGWGARFTVDGKKVIDSNKKEIMLIADGKNHSAILVVENGCSGIKAKTDIHNQQPTLSKKNSQKEEVISNTQQTIESSGSNKKQKDVNFSIKIVDSDNKEIPNFSYFLKYKTIEKKHCVGVDGIEKNIVALNGEEIIVLINGLDSKQEIDRFIVTEQMAQKVIKINLYTFDILFRHKGNKDPITNLNLVQRYRNQSKLKKTNNYGRITVNAMPGFEINYRLRDGQNLLTIRVDKNKPLRIIDVESQVIENASENLKSNTDLIEITKPKSISKLETKSDQSNGQDIEVNDSTTIRDQTEKTSSEGHPKTIIKDNNEIEFKVLTYDSSSSQLVSNCEYIIEYKGNKKTHISGVNDVGAKMHKGQSGETIKIFEKNTLLVQEVLKKDMQPISINVKKPDLTQVKVSGQDWCGLYLQSKSLDDLAEPFKTNAKKFINAMRNAGISITINTTWRPNERSYLMYYSTAIARGQIAVDKIPPFPGVNIDWTHKGNTSEAVKAAKAMHQKYAIGNNPVGKPGSSNHNRKMAVDMTISNYNGKVVSIDGINTKITSWSSLVALGKKHGVIWYGSKDAPHWSHTGR
;
A
#
# COMPACT_ATOMS: atom_id res chain seq x y z
N MET A 1 -10.83 -39.09 19.83
CA MET A 1 -9.51 -39.12 19.17
C MET A 1 -8.50 -39.71 20.15
N SER A 2 -7.42 -40.34 19.67
CA SER A 2 -6.28 -40.68 20.53
C SER A 2 -5.19 -39.63 20.37
N TYR A 3 -4.61 -39.16 21.48
CA TYR A 3 -3.48 -38.24 21.46
C TYR A 3 -2.16 -39.02 21.40
N SER A 4 -1.10 -38.40 20.84
CA SER A 4 0.25 -38.98 20.90
C SER A 4 0.83 -38.86 22.32
N GLU A 5 1.73 -39.76 22.70
CA GLU A 5 2.38 -39.70 24.01
C GLU A 5 3.25 -38.44 24.18
N GLU A 6 3.91 -37.97 23.12
CA GLU A 6 4.64 -36.69 23.14
C GLU A 6 3.70 -35.52 23.45
N PHE A 7 2.50 -35.46 22.85
CA PHE A 7 1.53 -34.40 23.10
C PHE A 7 0.88 -34.51 24.49
N MET A 8 0.56 -35.72 24.96
CA MET A 8 0.06 -35.93 26.32
C MET A 8 1.09 -35.49 27.37
N ASN A 9 2.36 -35.83 27.20
CA ASN A 9 3.43 -35.38 28.09
C ASN A 9 3.67 -33.86 28.00
N TYR A 10 3.49 -33.24 26.83
CA TYR A 10 3.57 -31.78 26.65
C TYR A 10 2.45 -31.04 27.42
N VAL A 11 1.20 -31.49 27.26
CA VAL A 11 0.04 -30.96 28.01
C VAL A 11 0.19 -31.22 29.51
N GLY A 12 0.61 -32.43 29.90
CA GLY A 12 0.89 -32.78 31.29
C GLY A 12 1.97 -31.87 31.90
N THR A 13 3.03 -31.55 31.15
CA THR A 13 4.09 -30.64 31.61
C THR A 13 3.55 -29.23 31.83
N VAL A 14 2.80 -28.66 30.87
CA VAL A 14 2.22 -27.32 31.06
C VAL A 14 1.22 -27.30 32.22
N ALA A 15 0.40 -28.33 32.39
CA ALA A 15 -0.51 -28.46 33.54
C ALA A 15 0.25 -28.57 34.88
N GLY A 16 1.37 -29.29 34.91
CA GLY A 16 2.19 -29.49 36.10
C GLY A 16 3.07 -28.31 36.49
N GLU A 17 3.58 -27.54 35.52
CA GLU A 17 4.40 -26.34 35.77
C GLU A 17 3.54 -25.08 36.00
N ALA A 18 2.34 -25.01 35.41
CA ALA A 18 1.58 -23.76 35.28
C ALA A 18 0.06 -23.90 35.36
N GLY A 19 -0.51 -25.07 35.66
CA GLY A 19 -1.97 -25.29 35.62
C GLY A 19 -2.78 -24.35 36.52
N GLY A 20 -2.22 -23.90 37.65
CA GLY A 20 -2.87 -22.91 38.53
C GLY A 20 -2.84 -21.46 38.03
N CYS A 21 -2.15 -21.18 36.94
CA CYS A 21 -1.89 -19.84 36.41
C CYS A 21 -2.82 -19.48 35.23
N SER A 22 -2.66 -18.27 34.69
CA SER A 22 -3.39 -17.79 33.51
C SER A 22 -3.15 -18.60 32.23
N VAL A 23 -4.11 -18.52 31.31
CA VAL A 23 -4.00 -19.06 29.93
C VAL A 23 -2.77 -18.52 29.20
N THR A 24 -2.40 -17.27 29.46
CA THR A 24 -1.16 -16.65 28.93
C THR A 24 0.06 -17.42 29.42
N THR A 25 0.15 -17.67 30.72
CA THR A 25 1.26 -18.41 31.34
C THR A 25 1.37 -19.85 30.81
N TRP A 26 0.24 -20.53 30.54
CA TRP A 26 0.26 -21.84 29.84
C TRP A 26 0.92 -21.74 28.46
N LYS A 27 0.57 -20.71 27.68
CA LYS A 27 1.19 -20.44 26.37
C LYS A 27 2.67 -20.09 26.48
N VAL A 28 3.09 -19.34 27.50
CA VAL A 28 4.52 -19.02 27.71
C VAL A 28 5.33 -20.26 28.04
N VAL A 29 4.86 -21.15 28.91
CA VAL A 29 5.54 -22.44 29.17
C VAL A 29 5.58 -23.30 27.90
N ALA A 30 4.48 -23.36 27.15
CA ALA A 30 4.40 -24.07 25.87
C ALA A 30 5.44 -23.54 24.85
N HIS A 31 5.60 -22.23 24.71
CA HIS A 31 6.63 -21.61 23.87
C HIS A 31 8.04 -21.83 24.43
N CYS A 32 8.26 -21.73 25.74
CA CYS A 32 9.54 -22.04 26.38
C CYS A 32 10.04 -23.44 26.00
N ILE A 33 9.19 -24.47 26.11
CA ILE A 33 9.51 -25.85 25.67
C ILE A 33 9.93 -25.87 24.19
N LYS A 34 9.24 -25.14 23.31
CA LYS A 34 9.54 -25.10 21.86
C LYS A 34 10.82 -24.32 21.55
N ASN A 35 11.08 -23.23 22.28
CA ASN A 35 12.22 -22.33 22.10
C ASN A 35 13.55 -22.98 22.51
N ARG A 36 13.52 -23.91 23.48
CA ARG A 36 14.69 -24.73 23.84
C ARG A 36 15.15 -25.66 22.69
N ILE A 37 14.27 -26.10 21.78
CA ILE A 37 14.61 -27.14 20.80
C ILE A 37 15.70 -26.66 19.81
N GLY A 38 16.93 -27.15 19.98
CA GLY A 38 18.06 -26.81 19.10
C GLY A 38 18.77 -25.49 19.43
N PHE A 39 18.62 -24.98 20.64
CA PHE A 39 19.13 -23.67 21.08
C PHE A 39 19.91 -23.75 22.41
N ALA A 40 20.90 -22.89 22.60
CA ALA A 40 21.73 -22.78 23.81
C ALA A 40 22.24 -24.15 24.31
N GLU A 41 22.10 -24.49 25.60
CA GLU A 41 22.50 -25.79 26.17
C GLU A 41 21.72 -26.97 25.58
N TRP A 42 20.54 -26.73 25.03
CA TRP A 42 19.66 -27.71 24.38
C TRP A 42 19.91 -27.85 22.87
N ILE A 43 21.07 -27.38 22.35
CA ILE A 43 21.46 -27.46 20.94
C ILE A 43 21.32 -28.87 20.32
N ASN A 44 21.45 -29.92 21.12
CA ASN A 44 21.35 -31.31 20.66
C ASN A 44 19.92 -31.90 20.66
N ALA A 45 18.94 -31.21 21.25
CA ALA A 45 17.55 -31.68 21.30
C ALA A 45 16.89 -31.63 19.92
N ARG A 46 16.21 -32.71 19.50
CA ARG A 46 15.59 -32.82 18.17
C ARG A 46 14.12 -32.39 18.12
N ASN A 47 13.40 -32.62 19.21
CA ASN A 47 11.94 -32.51 19.31
C ASN A 47 11.51 -32.17 20.75
N VAL A 48 10.19 -32.10 20.97
CA VAL A 48 9.61 -31.86 22.29
C VAL A 48 10.01 -32.96 23.28
N SER A 49 9.97 -34.24 22.88
CA SER A 49 10.35 -35.38 23.73
C SER A 49 11.76 -35.27 24.31
N ASP A 50 12.75 -34.84 23.51
CA ASP A 50 14.12 -34.67 23.98
C ASP A 50 14.25 -33.51 24.99
N ILE A 51 13.40 -32.48 24.88
CA ILE A 51 13.32 -31.39 25.86
C ILE A 51 12.61 -31.82 27.15
N LEU A 52 11.48 -32.54 27.07
CA LEU A 52 10.68 -32.89 28.26
C LEU A 52 11.44 -33.81 29.24
N LYS A 53 12.27 -34.74 28.74
CA LYS A 53 12.90 -35.82 29.54
C LYS A 53 13.70 -35.38 30.78
N LYS A 54 14.26 -34.16 30.81
CA LYS A 54 15.21 -33.72 31.87
C LYS A 54 15.15 -32.23 32.25
N ASN A 55 14.16 -31.46 31.80
CA ASN A 55 14.19 -29.98 31.90
C ASN A 55 12.96 -29.34 32.58
N PHE A 56 12.09 -30.15 33.20
CA PHE A 56 10.84 -29.75 33.84
C PHE A 56 10.55 -30.69 35.01
N ASP A 57 10.34 -30.14 36.21
CA ASP A 57 10.04 -30.90 37.43
C ASP A 57 8.69 -31.65 37.30
N ALA A 58 7.72 -31.03 36.61
CA ALA A 58 6.43 -31.64 36.31
C ALA A 58 6.57 -32.97 35.54
N MET A 59 7.59 -33.14 34.69
CA MET A 59 7.79 -34.35 33.88
C MET A 59 8.63 -35.42 34.59
N THR A 60 9.58 -35.01 35.43
CA THR A 60 10.45 -35.93 36.20
C THR A 60 9.71 -36.48 37.42
N GLU A 61 9.08 -35.62 38.23
CA GLU A 61 8.32 -35.99 39.43
C GLU A 61 6.89 -36.44 39.10
N LYS A 62 6.38 -36.07 37.92
CA LYS A 62 5.01 -36.34 37.47
C LYS A 62 4.03 -35.92 38.54
N ASN A 63 3.98 -34.61 38.82
CA ASN A 63 3.18 -34.05 39.91
C ASN A 63 1.66 -34.23 39.69
N ALA A 64 0.84 -33.85 40.68
CA ALA A 64 -0.58 -34.18 40.67
C ALA A 64 -1.33 -33.61 39.42
N PRO A 65 -1.14 -32.34 39.02
CA PRO A 65 -1.72 -31.82 37.78
C PRO A 65 -1.22 -32.53 36.51
N PHE A 66 0.08 -32.85 36.41
CA PHE A 66 0.62 -33.65 35.30
C PHE A 66 -0.12 -34.99 35.17
N ARG A 67 -0.21 -35.75 36.28
CA ARG A 67 -0.84 -37.08 36.29
C ARG A 67 -2.33 -37.00 35.98
N LYS A 68 -3.02 -35.97 36.46
CA LYS A 68 -4.42 -35.71 36.14
C LYS A 68 -4.60 -35.51 34.64
N ALA A 69 -3.92 -34.54 34.04
CA ALA A 69 -4.06 -34.21 32.62
C ALA A 69 -3.75 -35.42 31.71
N VAL A 70 -2.65 -36.14 31.97
CA VAL A 70 -2.28 -37.33 31.18
C VAL A 70 -3.29 -38.47 31.34
N LYS A 71 -3.80 -38.71 32.56
CA LYS A 71 -4.84 -39.73 32.80
C LYS A 71 -6.15 -39.38 32.07
N GLU A 72 -6.58 -38.13 32.16
CA GLU A 72 -7.78 -37.61 31.49
C GLU A 72 -7.66 -37.81 29.97
N MET A 73 -6.57 -37.34 29.35
CA MET A 73 -6.32 -37.51 27.90
C MET A 73 -6.25 -38.98 27.46
N ARG A 74 -5.62 -39.86 28.25
CA ARG A 74 -5.57 -41.31 27.96
C ARG A 74 -6.95 -41.99 28.06
N SER A 75 -7.81 -41.51 28.96
CA SER A 75 -9.15 -42.06 29.19
C SER A 75 -10.24 -41.50 28.25
N GLY A 76 -9.94 -40.42 27.53
CA GLY A 76 -10.92 -39.64 26.76
C GLY A 76 -11.91 -38.81 27.60
N LYS A 77 -11.91 -38.95 28.94
CA LYS A 77 -12.75 -38.18 29.87
C LYS A 77 -11.96 -36.95 30.34
N ILE A 78 -12.02 -35.88 29.55
CA ILE A 78 -11.24 -34.65 29.77
C ILE A 78 -12.05 -33.63 30.57
N SER A 79 -11.49 -33.09 31.65
CA SER A 79 -12.08 -32.00 32.41
C SER A 79 -11.94 -30.67 31.65
N LYS A 80 -12.88 -29.73 31.84
CA LYS A 80 -12.86 -28.43 31.13
C LYS A 80 -11.52 -27.71 31.26
N HIS A 81 -10.92 -27.71 32.45
CA HIS A 81 -9.60 -27.13 32.69
C HIS A 81 -8.47 -27.79 31.85
N THR A 82 -8.42 -29.12 31.78
CA THR A 82 -7.43 -29.80 30.91
C THR A 82 -7.71 -29.56 29.43
N GLN A 83 -8.99 -29.47 29.04
CA GLN A 83 -9.39 -29.11 27.68
C GLN A 83 -8.97 -27.67 27.32
N ASP A 84 -9.10 -26.71 28.24
CA ASP A 84 -8.66 -25.32 28.05
C ASP A 84 -7.14 -25.21 27.86
N ILE A 85 -6.35 -26.02 28.59
CA ILE A 85 -4.90 -26.12 28.37
C ILE A 85 -4.60 -26.70 26.98
N ILE A 86 -5.29 -27.78 26.57
CA ILE A 86 -5.14 -28.40 25.24
C ILE A 86 -5.43 -27.38 24.14
N GLU A 87 -6.55 -26.66 24.22
CA GLU A 87 -6.95 -25.64 23.26
C GLU A 87 -5.95 -24.47 23.20
N ALA A 88 -5.43 -24.03 24.35
CA ALA A 88 -4.46 -22.94 24.44
C ALA A 88 -3.09 -23.29 23.82
N ILE A 89 -2.60 -24.53 23.95
CA ILE A 89 -1.22 -24.89 23.59
C ILE A 89 -1.09 -25.78 22.34
N SER A 90 -2.17 -26.39 21.85
CA SER A 90 -2.14 -27.22 20.63
C SER A 90 -1.60 -26.46 19.40
N PRO A 91 -1.97 -25.18 19.13
CA PRO A 91 -1.37 -24.41 18.04
C PRO A 91 0.15 -24.21 18.19
N ILE A 92 0.64 -24.05 19.42
CA ILE A 92 2.06 -23.86 19.75
C ILE A 92 2.83 -25.18 19.57
N TYR A 93 2.25 -26.30 20.00
CA TYR A 93 2.79 -27.63 19.73
C TYR A 93 2.93 -27.90 18.23
N GLN A 94 1.89 -27.60 17.45
CA GLN A 94 1.85 -27.79 16.00
C GLN A 94 2.73 -26.78 15.23
N GLY A 95 3.09 -25.64 15.85
CA GLY A 95 3.87 -24.58 15.21
C GLY A 95 3.03 -23.65 14.33
N LEU A 96 1.73 -23.53 14.61
CA LEU A 96 0.79 -22.63 13.94
C LEU A 96 0.71 -21.26 14.62
N GLU A 97 1.17 -21.15 15.87
CA GLU A 97 1.22 -19.90 16.64
C GLU A 97 2.67 -19.40 16.77
N GLU A 98 2.89 -18.12 16.43
CA GLU A 98 4.22 -17.48 16.50
C GLU A 98 4.63 -17.19 17.95
N ASP A 99 5.95 -17.08 18.20
CA ASP A 99 6.50 -16.94 19.55
C ASP A 99 6.19 -15.59 20.21
N ILE A 100 5.11 -15.57 21.02
CA ILE A 100 4.70 -14.40 21.81
C ILE A 100 5.70 -14.01 22.92
N THR A 101 6.70 -14.86 23.20
CA THR A 101 7.59 -14.71 24.36
C THR A 101 8.89 -13.96 24.07
N ASN A 102 9.14 -13.59 22.81
CA ASN A 102 10.39 -12.98 22.38
C ASN A 102 11.66 -13.81 22.71
N GLY A 103 11.54 -15.14 22.65
CA GLY A 103 12.65 -16.09 22.88
C GLY A 103 12.87 -16.51 24.34
N VAL A 104 11.85 -16.50 25.20
CA VAL A 104 11.97 -17.07 26.56
C VAL A 104 12.31 -18.56 26.49
N VAL A 105 13.28 -18.96 27.32
CA VAL A 105 13.76 -20.35 27.47
C VAL A 105 14.01 -20.74 28.93
N LEU A 106 13.93 -19.79 29.86
CA LEU A 106 14.16 -19.99 31.29
C LEU A 106 13.02 -19.31 32.06
N TYR A 107 12.60 -19.91 33.17
CA TYR A 107 11.64 -19.31 34.09
C TYR A 107 11.76 -19.93 35.48
N PHE A 108 11.19 -19.26 36.48
CA PHE A 108 10.92 -19.86 37.78
C PHE A 108 9.68 -19.23 38.41
N SER A 109 9.08 -19.94 39.38
CA SER A 109 8.05 -19.43 40.27
C SER A 109 8.71 -18.90 41.55
N PRO A 110 8.71 -17.59 41.84
CA PRO A 110 9.39 -17.03 43.01
C PRO A 110 8.93 -17.61 44.35
N GLN A 111 7.63 -17.79 44.56
CA GLN A 111 7.09 -18.33 45.81
C GLN A 111 7.37 -19.82 45.95
N ALA A 112 7.21 -20.63 44.89
CA ALA A 112 7.54 -22.05 44.94
C ALA A 112 9.05 -22.30 45.08
N GLN A 113 9.89 -21.48 44.43
CA GLN A 113 11.35 -21.55 44.59
C GLN A 113 11.79 -21.17 46.02
N ALA A 114 11.19 -20.13 46.62
CA ALA A 114 11.48 -19.75 48.00
C ALA A 114 10.99 -20.79 49.03
N ALA A 115 9.78 -21.34 48.83
CA ALA A 115 9.26 -22.44 49.64
C ALA A 115 10.15 -23.70 49.51
N GLY A 116 10.49 -24.07 48.28
CA GLY A 116 11.38 -25.18 47.95
C GLY A 116 12.77 -25.03 48.56
N ASN A 117 13.37 -23.83 48.51
CA ASN A 117 14.65 -23.54 49.15
C ASN A 117 14.59 -23.70 50.68
N LYS A 118 13.44 -23.40 51.31
CA LYS A 118 13.23 -23.60 52.74
C LYS A 118 12.97 -25.08 53.12
N SER A 119 12.31 -25.86 52.26
CA SER A 119 11.91 -27.25 52.55
C SER A 119 12.86 -28.33 52.01
N ASN A 120 13.64 -28.03 50.98
CA ASN A 120 14.62 -28.92 50.35
C ASN A 120 15.77 -28.07 49.75
N PRO A 121 16.70 -27.57 50.59
CA PRO A 121 17.79 -26.70 50.14
C PRO A 121 18.78 -27.40 49.20
N ASP A 122 18.94 -28.72 49.29
CA ASP A 122 19.85 -29.49 48.41
C ASP A 122 19.40 -29.46 46.95
N LYS A 123 18.08 -29.60 46.72
CA LYS A 123 17.47 -29.43 45.39
C LYS A 123 17.39 -27.96 45.00
N TYR A 124 16.83 -27.12 45.86
CA TYR A 124 16.57 -25.70 45.59
C TYR A 124 17.61 -24.82 46.30
N LYS A 125 18.84 -24.80 45.79
CA LYS A 125 20.03 -24.19 46.44
C LYS A 125 19.97 -22.69 46.71
N SER A 126 18.99 -21.97 46.16
CA SER A 126 18.76 -20.55 46.42
C SER A 126 17.31 -20.16 46.11
N ALA A 127 16.74 -19.25 46.89
CA ALA A 127 15.39 -18.70 46.66
C ALA A 127 15.23 -17.92 45.34
N ILE A 128 16.34 -17.52 44.71
CA ILE A 128 16.39 -17.00 43.34
C ILE A 128 17.39 -17.88 42.56
N PRO A 129 17.03 -18.48 41.41
CA PRO A 129 17.96 -19.30 40.64
C PRO A 129 19.12 -18.49 40.06
N ASP A 130 20.29 -19.11 39.90
CA ASP A 130 21.50 -18.39 39.48
C ASP A 130 21.42 -17.87 38.04
N PHE A 131 20.63 -18.50 37.17
CA PHE A 131 20.36 -17.96 35.83
C PHE A 131 19.63 -16.61 35.89
N ALA A 132 18.78 -16.38 36.89
CA ALA A 132 18.02 -15.15 37.07
C ALA A 132 18.84 -14.02 37.71
N LYS A 133 20.03 -14.34 38.25
CA LYS A 133 21.05 -13.39 38.72
C LYS A 133 22.13 -13.12 37.66
N SER A 134 22.20 -13.96 36.63
CA SER A 134 23.30 -13.96 35.66
C SER A 134 23.25 -12.75 34.71
N PRO A 135 24.37 -12.05 34.47
CA PRO A 135 24.42 -10.96 33.47
C PRO A 135 24.22 -11.44 32.02
N LEU A 136 24.18 -12.76 31.81
CA LEU A 136 23.93 -13.41 30.52
C LEU A 136 22.43 -13.60 30.21
N THR A 137 21.53 -13.35 31.17
CA THR A 137 20.08 -13.40 30.94
C THR A 137 19.44 -12.03 31.11
N GLU A 138 18.20 -11.89 30.64
CA GLU A 138 17.35 -10.73 30.90
C GLU A 138 15.90 -11.17 31.16
N GLU A 139 15.23 -10.47 32.09
CA GLU A 139 13.84 -10.76 32.46
C GLU A 139 12.87 -10.19 31.42
N VAL A 140 11.98 -11.03 30.89
CA VAL A 140 10.98 -10.66 29.88
C VAL A 140 9.63 -10.42 30.57
N LYS A 141 9.05 -9.23 30.40
CA LYS A 141 7.71 -8.91 30.89
C LYS A 141 6.67 -9.27 29.84
N ILE A 142 5.86 -10.28 30.13
CA ILE A 142 4.81 -10.78 29.22
C ILE A 142 3.45 -10.34 29.74
N LYS A 143 2.72 -9.62 28.88
CA LYS A 143 1.43 -9.03 29.22
C LYS A 143 0.40 -10.14 29.48
N GLY A 144 -0.28 -10.08 30.62
CA GLY A 144 -1.28 -11.06 31.04
C GLY A 144 -0.75 -12.15 31.98
N THR A 145 0.53 -12.11 32.39
CA THR A 145 1.09 -12.98 33.44
C THR A 145 1.39 -12.22 34.74
N GLU A 146 0.92 -10.98 34.90
CA GLU A 146 1.33 -10.08 36.01
C GLU A 146 0.76 -10.48 37.38
N ASN A 147 -0.22 -11.39 37.40
CA ASN A 147 -0.88 -11.90 38.61
C ASN A 147 -0.47 -13.38 38.88
N ASP A 148 0.34 -13.97 37.99
CA ASP A 148 0.85 -15.33 38.14
C ASP A 148 2.20 -15.28 38.87
N ASP A 149 2.49 -16.25 39.74
CA ASP A 149 3.80 -16.36 40.39
C ASP A 149 4.85 -16.94 39.43
N MET A 150 5.20 -16.19 38.37
CA MET A 150 6.13 -16.61 37.33
C MET A 150 7.01 -15.46 36.87
N ARG A 151 8.31 -15.71 36.71
CA ARG A 151 9.26 -14.78 36.08
C ARG A 151 9.94 -15.42 34.89
N TRP A 152 9.95 -14.72 33.76
CA TRP A 152 10.38 -15.22 32.46
C TRP A 152 11.75 -14.67 32.09
N TYR A 153 12.62 -15.50 31.52
CA TYR A 153 13.99 -15.13 31.16
C TYR A 153 14.37 -15.68 29.78
N ARG A 154 15.17 -14.88 29.06
CA ARG A 154 15.88 -15.29 27.84
C ARG A 154 17.37 -15.00 27.99
N TYR A 155 18.21 -15.62 27.17
CA TYR A 155 19.60 -15.20 27.07
C TYR A 155 19.67 -13.80 26.44
N LYS A 156 20.40 -12.89 27.09
CA LYS A 156 20.63 -11.53 26.62
C LYS A 156 21.29 -11.58 25.24
N GLY A 157 20.90 -10.66 24.35
CA GLY A 157 21.41 -10.65 22.97
C GLY A 157 20.83 -11.75 22.05
N THR A 158 19.88 -12.57 22.49
CA THR A 158 19.21 -13.57 21.63
C THR A 158 18.39 -12.91 20.51
N SER A 159 18.51 -13.46 19.31
CA SER A 159 17.76 -13.05 18.11
C SER A 159 16.94 -14.20 17.53
N ARG A 160 15.65 -13.97 17.20
CA ARG A 160 14.86 -14.87 16.34
C ARG A 160 15.02 -14.48 14.87
N PHE A 161 15.36 -15.46 14.03
CA PHE A 161 15.49 -15.27 12.59
C PHE A 161 14.34 -15.90 11.79
N TYR A 162 13.77 -15.11 10.87
CA TYR A 162 12.78 -15.50 9.89
C TYR A 162 13.45 -15.51 8.50
N VAL A 163 13.81 -16.70 8.03
CA VAL A 163 14.69 -16.84 6.85
C VAL A 163 13.93 -17.35 5.63
N GLN A 164 14.13 -16.64 4.51
CA GLN A 164 13.70 -17.03 3.16
C GLN A 164 14.93 -17.34 2.30
N PHE A 165 14.88 -18.46 1.58
CA PHE A 165 15.91 -18.87 0.62
C PHE A 165 15.42 -18.65 -0.81
N ILE A 166 16.25 -18.02 -1.63
CA ILE A 166 15.97 -17.69 -3.04
C ILE A 166 17.14 -18.08 -3.95
N ASP A 167 16.87 -18.27 -5.23
CA ASP A 167 17.91 -18.30 -6.27
C ASP A 167 18.39 -16.89 -6.67
N LYS A 168 19.32 -16.80 -7.63
CA LYS A 168 19.78 -15.52 -8.20
C LYS A 168 18.65 -14.63 -8.70
N SER A 169 17.68 -15.24 -9.37
CA SER A 169 16.53 -14.57 -9.98
C SER A 169 15.43 -14.21 -8.97
N ALA A 170 15.72 -14.31 -7.68
CA ALA A 170 14.80 -14.10 -6.56
C ALA A 170 13.57 -15.03 -6.54
N ASN A 171 13.58 -16.14 -7.29
CA ASN A 171 12.56 -17.17 -7.14
C ASN A 171 12.75 -17.84 -5.78
N PRO A 172 11.68 -18.13 -5.02
CA PRO A 172 11.79 -18.94 -3.82
C PRO A 172 12.34 -20.34 -4.14
N LEU A 173 13.34 -20.79 -3.38
CA LEU A 173 13.77 -22.19 -3.44
C LEU A 173 12.70 -23.05 -2.74
N VAL A 174 11.81 -23.67 -3.51
CA VAL A 174 10.69 -24.47 -2.99
C VAL A 174 11.09 -25.94 -2.86
N LYS A 175 10.79 -26.56 -1.71
CA LYS A 175 11.14 -27.96 -1.34
C LYS A 175 12.65 -28.27 -1.18
N SER A 176 13.52 -27.28 -1.27
CA SER A 176 14.94 -27.41 -0.94
C SER A 176 15.18 -27.83 0.52
N LYS A 177 16.21 -28.64 0.73
CA LYS A 177 16.62 -29.17 2.04
C LYS A 177 17.66 -28.26 2.68
N VAL A 178 17.25 -27.52 3.70
CA VAL A 178 18.08 -26.61 4.49
C VAL A 178 18.61 -27.30 5.76
N ASN A 179 19.87 -27.02 6.09
CA ASN A 179 20.54 -27.47 7.31
C ASN A 179 21.24 -26.27 7.97
N ILE A 180 21.10 -26.10 9.28
CA ILE A 180 21.67 -24.97 10.04
C ILE A 180 22.75 -25.44 11.03
N GLY A 181 23.85 -24.71 11.15
CA GLY A 181 24.92 -24.94 12.14
C GLY A 181 25.39 -23.66 12.84
N TYR A 182 26.07 -23.80 13.99
CA TYR A 182 26.54 -22.68 14.83
C TYR A 182 28.04 -22.77 15.15
N ARG A 183 28.71 -21.63 15.32
CA ARG A 183 30.12 -21.45 15.78
C ARG A 183 31.18 -22.36 15.11
N LYS A 184 31.24 -23.66 15.43
CA LYS A 184 32.09 -24.69 14.80
C LYS A 184 31.43 -26.09 14.68
N THR A 185 30.15 -26.27 15.03
CA THR A 185 29.50 -27.60 15.06
C THR A 185 28.98 -28.07 13.69
N LYS A 186 28.87 -29.41 13.55
CA LYS A 186 28.00 -30.06 12.55
C LYS A 186 26.55 -29.62 12.76
N VAL A 187 25.72 -29.80 11.74
CA VAL A 187 24.30 -29.41 11.67
C VAL A 187 23.54 -29.66 12.99
N VAL A 188 22.87 -28.63 13.49
CA VAL A 188 22.00 -28.68 14.68
C VAL A 188 20.85 -29.66 14.41
N PRO A 189 20.65 -30.73 15.21
CA PRO A 189 19.73 -31.82 14.85
C PRO A 189 18.30 -31.37 14.53
N ALA A 190 17.70 -30.49 15.35
CA ALA A 190 16.35 -29.94 15.12
C ALA A 190 16.25 -28.93 13.96
N LEU A 191 17.39 -28.47 13.45
CA LEU A 191 17.49 -27.56 12.29
C LEU A 191 18.19 -28.25 11.11
N SER A 192 18.25 -29.58 11.14
CA SER A 192 18.62 -30.42 9.99
C SER A 192 17.41 -30.72 9.12
N ASN A 193 17.66 -30.98 7.84
CA ASN A 193 16.66 -31.46 6.88
C ASN A 193 15.37 -30.61 6.78
N LEU A 194 15.44 -29.31 7.10
CA LEU A 194 14.29 -28.41 7.05
C LEU A 194 13.89 -28.19 5.58
N ILE A 195 12.64 -28.49 5.24
CA ILE A 195 12.13 -28.32 3.87
C ILE A 195 11.53 -26.93 3.73
N THR A 196 11.95 -26.19 2.70
CA THR A 196 11.38 -24.88 2.38
C THR A 196 9.96 -24.98 1.81
N ASN A 197 9.08 -24.09 2.25
CA ASN A 197 7.71 -24.01 1.75
C ASN A 197 7.62 -23.34 0.36
N SER A 198 6.40 -23.12 -0.14
CA SER A 198 6.14 -22.45 -1.43
C SER A 198 6.61 -20.98 -1.50
N GLN A 199 6.97 -20.37 -0.37
CA GLN A 199 7.61 -19.05 -0.30
C GLN A 199 9.12 -19.15 -0.04
N GLY A 200 9.74 -20.34 -0.13
CA GLY A 200 11.17 -20.53 0.13
C GLY A 200 11.56 -20.40 1.60
N LYS A 201 10.59 -20.38 2.52
CA LYS A 201 10.81 -20.15 3.95
C LYS A 201 10.83 -21.45 4.74
N ILE A 202 11.58 -21.42 5.83
CA ILE A 202 11.59 -22.44 6.89
C ILE A 202 10.90 -21.90 8.16
N LYS A 203 10.70 -22.78 9.16
CA LYS A 203 10.32 -22.34 10.52
C LYS A 203 11.38 -21.38 11.09
N SER A 204 10.95 -20.39 11.89
CA SER A 204 11.88 -19.49 12.58
C SER A 204 12.66 -20.22 13.68
N PHE A 205 13.85 -19.71 14.00
CA PHE A 205 14.76 -20.29 14.99
C PHE A 205 15.46 -19.20 15.80
N LEU A 206 15.96 -19.55 16.99
CA LEU A 206 16.70 -18.65 17.87
C LEU A 206 18.21 -18.82 17.68
N VAL A 207 18.94 -17.72 17.76
CA VAL A 207 20.41 -17.66 17.73
C VAL A 207 20.86 -16.87 18.96
N ASN A 208 21.80 -17.42 19.73
CA ASN A 208 22.28 -16.83 20.97
C ASN A 208 23.35 -15.75 20.71
N ASP A 209 23.65 -14.90 21.69
CA ASP A 209 24.63 -13.83 21.55
C ASP A 209 26.04 -14.36 21.19
N GLY A 210 26.69 -13.67 20.26
CA GLY A 210 27.95 -14.10 19.66
C GLY A 210 27.89 -15.48 18.99
N TRP A 211 26.71 -15.98 18.59
CA TRP A 211 26.59 -17.16 17.71
C TRP A 211 26.28 -16.68 16.28
N GLY A 212 26.87 -17.35 15.29
CA GLY A 212 26.57 -17.15 13.87
C GLY A 212 25.89 -18.39 13.31
N ALA A 213 24.66 -18.24 12.80
CA ALA A 213 23.91 -19.26 12.07
C ALA A 213 24.42 -19.39 10.64
N ARG A 214 24.86 -20.59 10.27
CA ARG A 214 25.37 -20.95 8.94
C ARG A 214 24.43 -21.93 8.25
N PHE A 215 24.37 -21.87 6.93
CA PHE A 215 23.36 -22.59 6.15
C PHE A 215 24.01 -23.50 5.11
N THR A 216 23.44 -24.69 4.95
CA THR A 216 23.73 -25.61 3.84
C THR A 216 22.40 -26.00 3.21
N VAL A 217 22.22 -25.68 1.93
CA VAL A 217 20.99 -25.93 1.16
C VAL A 217 21.30 -26.92 0.07
N ASP A 218 20.52 -28.01 -0.01
CA ASP A 218 20.70 -29.12 -0.97
C ASP A 218 22.15 -29.64 -1.03
N GLY A 219 22.79 -29.70 0.14
CA GLY A 219 24.18 -30.16 0.33
C GLY A 219 25.26 -29.09 0.12
N LYS A 220 24.92 -27.88 -0.35
CA LYS A 220 25.89 -26.81 -0.65
C LYS A 220 25.86 -25.69 0.38
N LYS A 221 27.04 -25.21 0.78
CA LYS A 221 27.18 -24.08 1.72
C LYS A 221 26.67 -22.78 1.09
N VAL A 222 25.95 -21.98 1.88
CA VAL A 222 25.54 -20.63 1.48
C VAL A 222 26.73 -19.68 1.72
N ILE A 223 27.24 -19.08 0.64
CA ILE A 223 28.50 -18.30 0.61
C ILE A 223 28.32 -16.95 -0.08
N ASP A 224 29.11 -15.95 0.31
CA ASP A 224 29.11 -14.63 -0.30
C ASP A 224 29.92 -14.57 -1.61
N SER A 225 30.03 -13.36 -2.18
CA SER A 225 30.75 -13.10 -3.45
C SER A 225 32.25 -13.39 -3.35
N ASN A 226 32.82 -13.29 -2.14
CA ASN A 226 34.21 -13.58 -1.82
C ASN A 226 34.40 -15.06 -1.41
N LYS A 227 33.40 -15.92 -1.67
CA LYS A 227 33.33 -17.34 -1.30
C LYS A 227 33.36 -17.61 0.21
N LYS A 228 33.09 -16.59 1.04
CA LYS A 228 33.09 -16.69 2.51
C LYS A 228 31.72 -17.20 3.01
N GLU A 229 31.73 -18.04 4.03
CA GLU A 229 30.50 -18.65 4.56
C GLU A 229 29.56 -17.61 5.20
N ILE A 230 28.31 -17.60 4.76
CA ILE A 230 27.29 -16.64 5.21
C ILE A 230 26.85 -16.98 6.65
N MET A 231 26.85 -15.95 7.50
CA MET A 231 26.49 -16.04 8.91
C MET A 231 25.43 -14.99 9.28
N LEU A 232 24.32 -15.43 9.88
CA LEU A 232 23.39 -14.53 10.58
C LEU A 232 23.77 -14.52 12.06
N ILE A 233 24.14 -13.34 12.58
CA ILE A 233 24.66 -13.14 13.94
C ILE A 233 23.60 -12.43 14.78
N ALA A 234 23.41 -12.86 16.03
CA ALA A 234 22.42 -12.26 16.93
C ALA A 234 22.88 -10.89 17.48
N ASP A 235 21.91 -10.00 17.74
CA ASP A 235 22.12 -8.65 18.30
C ASP A 235 21.07 -8.28 19.40
N GLY A 236 20.25 -9.25 19.84
CA GLY A 236 19.14 -9.04 20.76
C GLY A 236 17.78 -8.73 20.13
N LYS A 237 17.72 -8.47 18.82
CA LYS A 237 16.48 -8.17 18.06
C LYS A 237 16.05 -9.33 17.19
N ASN A 238 14.79 -9.33 16.77
CA ASN A 238 14.25 -10.30 15.82
C ASN A 238 14.38 -9.78 14.38
N HIS A 239 14.68 -10.68 13.44
CA HIS A 239 15.16 -10.32 12.11
C HIS A 239 14.49 -11.12 11.00
N SER A 240 14.13 -10.44 9.92
CA SER A 240 13.91 -11.07 8.62
C SER A 240 15.23 -11.16 7.84
N ALA A 241 15.45 -12.24 7.09
CA ALA A 241 16.62 -12.41 6.24
C ALA A 241 16.26 -13.12 4.93
N ILE A 242 16.80 -12.59 3.81
CA ILE A 242 16.70 -13.21 2.50
C ILE A 242 18.10 -13.68 2.10
N LEU A 243 18.26 -14.99 1.96
CA LEU A 243 19.52 -15.63 1.61
C LEU A 243 19.45 -16.10 0.16
N VAL A 244 20.26 -15.47 -0.70
CA VAL A 244 20.53 -15.97 -2.04
C VAL A 244 21.40 -17.22 -1.92
N VAL A 245 21.01 -18.27 -2.62
CA VAL A 245 21.67 -19.56 -2.63
C VAL A 245 22.12 -19.87 -4.04
N GLU A 246 23.39 -20.19 -4.20
CA GLU A 246 24.00 -20.44 -5.49
C GLU A 246 24.67 -21.81 -5.59
N ASN A 247 24.74 -22.31 -6.83
CA ASN A 247 25.69 -23.35 -7.18
C ASN A 247 27.15 -22.84 -7.30
N GLY A 248 27.41 -21.53 -7.11
CA GLY A 248 28.75 -20.97 -6.86
C GLY A 248 28.88 -19.44 -6.99
N CYS A 249 29.10 -18.75 -5.85
CA CYS A 249 29.63 -17.37 -5.66
C CYS A 249 28.65 -16.17 -5.66
N SER A 250 28.18 -15.77 -4.45
CA SER A 250 27.33 -14.61 -4.02
C SER A 250 26.01 -15.05 -3.34
N GLY A 251 25.32 -14.28 -2.50
CA GLY A 251 25.59 -12.96 -1.86
C GLY A 251 24.44 -12.57 -0.90
N ILE A 252 24.70 -11.96 0.28
CA ILE A 252 23.67 -11.70 1.31
C ILE A 252 22.79 -10.48 0.98
N LYS A 253 21.46 -10.57 1.17
CA LYS A 253 20.54 -9.42 1.34
C LYS A 253 19.76 -9.51 2.66
N ALA A 254 20.37 -9.08 3.75
CA ALA A 254 19.71 -8.96 5.04
C ALA A 254 18.81 -7.71 5.08
N LYS A 255 17.54 -7.88 5.48
CA LYS A 255 16.59 -6.78 5.73
C LYS A 255 15.96 -6.97 7.10
N THR A 256 16.66 -6.44 8.10
CA THR A 256 16.38 -6.59 9.53
C THR A 256 15.26 -5.63 9.96
N ASP A 257 14.02 -5.99 9.63
CA ASP A 257 12.83 -5.20 10.02
C ASP A 257 12.60 -5.27 11.54
N ILE A 258 12.76 -4.13 12.23
CA ILE A 258 12.70 -4.03 13.70
C ILE A 258 11.23 -4.08 14.17
N HIS A 259 10.90 -5.07 15.01
CA HIS A 259 9.55 -5.25 15.57
C HIS A 259 9.44 -4.76 17.02
N ASN A 260 9.08 -3.49 17.21
CA ASN A 260 8.73 -2.95 18.52
C ASN A 260 7.25 -3.22 18.84
N GLN A 261 6.97 -4.00 19.89
CA GLN A 261 5.65 -4.08 20.53
C GLN A 261 5.70 -3.37 21.89
N GLN A 262 4.60 -2.71 22.28
CA GLN A 262 4.39 -2.27 23.65
C GLN A 262 2.92 -2.51 24.06
N PRO A 263 2.64 -3.04 25.29
CA PRO A 263 1.30 -3.53 25.61
C PRO A 263 0.48 -2.58 26.50
N THR A 264 -0.81 -2.40 26.20
CA THR A 264 -1.78 -1.69 27.06
C THR A 264 -2.75 -2.65 27.76
N LEU A 265 -2.79 -2.57 29.10
CA LEU A 265 -3.49 -3.49 30.00
C LEU A 265 -5.01 -3.24 30.12
N SER A 266 -5.72 -4.27 30.58
CA SER A 266 -7.16 -4.29 30.87
C SER A 266 -7.50 -3.74 32.26
N LYS A 267 -8.73 -3.24 32.46
CA LYS A 267 -9.30 -3.01 33.81
C LYS A 267 -10.32 -4.11 34.18
N LYS A 268 -10.19 -4.62 35.41
CA LYS A 268 -11.19 -5.40 36.20
C LYS A 268 -12.33 -4.45 36.65
N ASN A 269 -13.44 -4.81 37.32
CA ASN A 269 -13.89 -5.96 38.14
C ASN A 269 -15.47 -5.91 38.20
N SER A 270 -16.30 -6.77 38.84
CA SER A 270 -16.10 -7.99 39.65
C SER A 270 -17.37 -8.90 39.76
N GLN A 271 -17.20 -9.97 40.54
CA GLN A 271 -18.09 -10.77 41.44
C GLN A 271 -19.52 -10.30 41.84
N LYS A 272 -20.41 -11.14 42.44
CA LYS A 272 -20.70 -12.62 42.42
C LYS A 272 -21.87 -12.95 43.42
N GLU A 273 -22.90 -13.71 43.01
CA GLU A 273 -23.93 -14.43 43.84
C GLU A 273 -24.79 -13.58 44.85
N GLU A 274 -25.95 -13.97 45.42
CA GLU A 274 -26.63 -15.27 45.70
C GLU A 274 -28.19 -15.27 45.51
N VAL A 275 -28.76 -16.50 45.34
CA VAL A 275 -30.04 -17.08 45.84
C VAL A 275 -31.42 -16.34 45.83
N ILE A 276 -32.32 -16.87 44.97
CA ILE A 276 -33.77 -17.22 45.14
C ILE A 276 -34.70 -16.36 46.04
N SER A 277 -35.78 -15.81 45.44
CA SER A 277 -37.18 -16.00 45.89
C SER A 277 -38.22 -15.40 44.91
N ASN A 278 -39.50 -15.78 45.04
CA ASN A 278 -40.62 -15.35 44.19
C ASN A 278 -41.16 -13.96 44.56
N THR A 279 -41.79 -13.26 43.61
CA THR A 279 -43.22 -12.83 43.65
C THR A 279 -43.58 -12.06 42.36
N GLN A 280 -44.85 -12.09 41.95
CA GLN A 280 -45.37 -11.31 40.81
C GLN A 280 -45.73 -9.87 41.23
N GLN A 281 -45.42 -8.86 40.42
CA GLN A 281 -46.46 -8.06 39.71
C GLN A 281 -45.88 -6.95 38.82
N THR A 282 -46.76 -6.44 37.96
CA THR A 282 -46.57 -5.40 36.93
C THR A 282 -46.25 -4.00 37.46
N ILE A 283 -45.50 -3.23 36.68
CA ILE A 283 -45.90 -1.90 36.17
C ILE A 283 -45.06 -1.57 34.92
N GLU A 284 -45.62 -0.80 33.99
CA GLU A 284 -45.02 -0.48 32.68
C GLU A 284 -44.09 0.75 32.72
N SER A 285 -43.09 0.77 31.84
CA SER A 285 -42.61 2.01 31.19
C SER A 285 -41.78 1.67 29.95
N SER A 286 -41.89 2.50 28.90
CA SER A 286 -41.41 2.18 27.56
C SER A 286 -40.04 2.80 27.25
N GLY A 287 -39.17 2.02 26.59
CA GLY A 287 -37.81 2.46 26.22
C GLY A 287 -37.05 1.43 25.38
N SER A 288 -37.29 1.40 24.07
CA SER A 288 -36.81 0.32 23.20
C SER A 288 -35.32 0.41 22.84
N ASN A 289 -34.46 -0.19 23.67
CA ASN A 289 -33.05 -0.45 23.31
C ASN A 289 -32.86 -1.90 22.87
N LYS A 290 -32.82 -2.15 21.55
CA LYS A 290 -32.47 -3.46 20.99
C LYS A 290 -30.99 -3.76 21.28
N LYS A 291 -30.70 -4.67 22.22
CA LYS A 291 -29.36 -5.25 22.37
C LYS A 291 -28.96 -5.93 21.05
N GLN A 292 -27.90 -5.44 20.41
CA GLN A 292 -27.27 -6.13 19.28
C GLN A 292 -26.74 -7.48 19.75
N LYS A 293 -26.96 -8.54 18.96
CA LYS A 293 -26.43 -9.88 19.21
C LYS A 293 -25.13 -10.10 18.46
N ASP A 294 -24.26 -10.95 18.98
CA ASP A 294 -23.14 -11.49 18.20
C ASP A 294 -23.66 -12.42 17.08
N VAL A 295 -23.04 -12.31 15.90
CA VAL A 295 -23.28 -13.14 14.72
C VAL A 295 -21.99 -13.88 14.39
N ASN A 296 -22.07 -15.20 14.25
CA ASN A 296 -20.96 -16.05 13.81
C ASN A 296 -21.13 -16.39 12.32
N PHE A 297 -20.13 -16.07 11.50
CA PHE A 297 -20.15 -16.24 10.06
C PHE A 297 -18.79 -16.66 9.49
N SER A 298 -18.77 -17.06 8.21
CA SER A 298 -17.55 -17.37 7.47
C SER A 298 -17.24 -16.32 6.40
N ILE A 299 -15.98 -16.11 6.07
CA ILE A 299 -15.53 -15.26 4.95
C ILE A 299 -14.96 -16.14 3.85
N LYS A 300 -15.47 -15.99 2.63
CA LYS A 300 -14.98 -16.70 1.44
C LYS A 300 -14.37 -15.71 0.45
N ILE A 301 -13.12 -15.94 0.03
CA ILE A 301 -12.41 -15.06 -0.92
C ILE A 301 -12.40 -15.70 -2.31
N VAL A 302 -12.88 -14.96 -3.30
CA VAL A 302 -12.96 -15.39 -4.71
C VAL A 302 -12.39 -14.35 -5.68
N ASP A 303 -11.99 -14.80 -6.86
CA ASP A 303 -11.51 -13.95 -7.95
C ASP A 303 -12.63 -13.30 -8.79
N SER A 304 -12.24 -12.56 -9.84
CA SER A 304 -13.15 -11.96 -10.83
C SER A 304 -14.15 -12.93 -11.45
N ASP A 305 -13.81 -14.22 -11.48
CA ASP A 305 -14.56 -15.28 -12.15
C ASP A 305 -15.35 -16.13 -11.12
N ASN A 306 -15.40 -15.67 -9.86
CA ASN A 306 -15.97 -16.35 -8.69
C ASN A 306 -15.23 -17.63 -8.26
N LYS A 307 -13.99 -17.86 -8.71
CA LYS A 307 -13.17 -19.02 -8.30
C LYS A 307 -12.48 -18.73 -6.97
N GLU A 308 -12.41 -19.72 -6.10
CA GLU A 308 -11.75 -19.63 -4.78
C GLU A 308 -10.28 -19.23 -4.89
N ILE A 309 -9.83 -18.34 -3.98
CA ILE A 309 -8.43 -17.95 -3.84
C ILE A 309 -7.88 -18.54 -2.54
N PRO A 310 -7.20 -19.70 -2.58
CA PRO A 310 -6.72 -20.37 -1.37
C PRO A 310 -5.52 -19.66 -0.73
N ASN A 311 -5.42 -19.73 0.60
CA ASN A 311 -4.31 -19.16 1.39
C ASN A 311 -4.13 -17.64 1.24
N PHE A 312 -5.18 -16.91 0.88
CA PHE A 312 -5.12 -15.46 0.67
C PHE A 312 -5.11 -14.71 2.00
N SER A 313 -4.03 -13.99 2.30
CA SER A 313 -3.91 -13.14 3.49
C SER A 313 -4.54 -11.76 3.29
N TYR A 314 -5.33 -11.33 4.27
CA TYR A 314 -6.04 -10.05 4.30
C TYR A 314 -6.06 -9.49 5.72
N PHE A 315 -6.80 -8.42 5.95
CA PHE A 315 -7.08 -7.85 7.26
C PHE A 315 -8.56 -7.54 7.37
N LEU A 316 -9.09 -7.66 8.58
CA LEU A 316 -10.40 -7.11 8.94
C LEU A 316 -10.17 -5.91 9.85
N LYS A 317 -10.79 -4.78 9.50
CA LYS A 317 -10.98 -3.66 10.42
C LYS A 317 -12.42 -3.68 10.91
N TYR A 318 -12.57 -3.80 12.22
CA TYR A 318 -13.84 -3.82 12.95
C TYR A 318 -13.78 -2.73 14.01
N LYS A 319 -14.70 -1.76 13.94
CA LYS A 319 -14.64 -0.51 14.71
C LYS A 319 -13.26 0.18 14.54
N THR A 320 -12.48 0.29 15.60
CA THR A 320 -11.12 0.86 15.59
C THR A 320 -10.00 -0.17 15.45
N ILE A 321 -10.29 -1.46 15.65
CA ILE A 321 -9.28 -2.54 15.69
C ILE A 321 -9.09 -3.12 14.30
N GLU A 322 -7.84 -3.29 13.88
CA GLU A 322 -7.47 -4.01 12.66
C GLU A 322 -6.71 -5.29 13.03
N LYS A 323 -7.12 -6.43 12.47
CA LYS A 323 -6.50 -7.75 12.69
C LYS A 323 -6.12 -8.37 11.35
N LYS A 324 -5.02 -9.13 11.32
CA LYS A 324 -4.62 -9.93 10.15
C LYS A 324 -5.42 -11.24 10.11
N HIS A 325 -5.88 -11.60 8.92
CA HIS A 325 -6.72 -12.75 8.62
C HIS A 325 -6.18 -13.51 7.39
N CYS A 326 -6.59 -14.76 7.19
CA CYS A 326 -6.13 -15.60 6.10
C CYS A 326 -7.11 -16.76 5.86
N VAL A 327 -7.67 -16.84 4.65
CA VAL A 327 -8.51 -17.97 4.25
C VAL A 327 -7.69 -19.26 4.10
N GLY A 328 -8.36 -20.40 4.27
CA GLY A 328 -7.76 -21.73 4.14
C GLY A 328 -7.48 -22.16 2.70
N VAL A 329 -7.19 -23.45 2.53
CA VAL A 329 -6.98 -24.10 1.23
C VAL A 329 -8.26 -24.25 0.39
N ASP A 330 -9.43 -24.05 1.01
CA ASP A 330 -10.77 -23.96 0.41
C ASP A 330 -11.17 -22.52 0.07
N GLY A 331 -10.28 -21.54 0.28
CA GLY A 331 -10.60 -20.12 0.10
C GLY A 331 -11.60 -19.57 1.14
N ILE A 332 -11.83 -20.29 2.25
CA ILE A 332 -12.76 -19.88 3.32
C ILE A 332 -12.01 -19.71 4.66
N GLU A 333 -12.37 -18.68 5.43
CA GLU A 333 -12.07 -18.54 6.86
C GLU A 333 -13.38 -18.66 7.64
N LYS A 334 -13.37 -19.40 8.76
CA LYS A 334 -14.58 -19.78 9.51
C LYS A 334 -14.50 -19.25 10.94
N ASN A 335 -15.64 -19.09 11.60
CA ASN A 335 -15.75 -18.58 12.97
C ASN A 335 -15.36 -17.09 13.14
N ILE A 336 -15.72 -16.24 12.19
CA ILE A 336 -15.66 -14.78 12.35
C ILE A 336 -16.87 -14.34 13.18
N VAL A 337 -16.65 -13.64 14.29
CA VAL A 337 -17.71 -13.17 15.18
C VAL A 337 -17.71 -11.65 15.28
N ALA A 338 -18.88 -11.04 15.11
CA ALA A 338 -19.10 -9.59 15.24
C ALA A 338 -20.57 -9.27 15.54
N LEU A 339 -20.84 -8.08 16.08
CA LEU A 339 -22.21 -7.67 16.46
C LEU A 339 -23.08 -7.34 15.23
N ASN A 340 -24.34 -7.76 15.28
CA ASN A 340 -25.38 -7.40 14.30
C ASN A 340 -25.51 -5.88 14.14
N GLY A 341 -25.44 -5.38 12.90
CA GLY A 341 -25.51 -3.96 12.56
C GLY A 341 -24.18 -3.21 12.56
N GLU A 342 -23.06 -3.83 12.95
CA GLU A 342 -21.74 -3.21 12.87
C GLU A 342 -21.09 -3.33 11.48
N GLU A 343 -20.19 -2.40 11.17
CA GLU A 343 -19.41 -2.40 9.94
C GLU A 343 -18.11 -3.22 10.08
N ILE A 344 -17.79 -3.99 9.03
CA ILE A 344 -16.49 -4.60 8.80
C ILE A 344 -15.93 -4.12 7.45
N ILE A 345 -14.68 -3.67 7.48
CA ILE A 345 -13.92 -3.25 6.31
C ILE A 345 -12.82 -4.29 6.04
N VAL A 346 -12.73 -4.78 4.80
CA VAL A 346 -11.79 -5.82 4.39
C VAL A 346 -10.62 -5.18 3.64
N LEU A 347 -9.40 -5.37 4.15
CA LEU A 347 -8.19 -4.70 3.66
C LEU A 347 -7.11 -5.70 3.21
N ILE A 348 -6.22 -5.30 2.31
CA ILE A 348 -5.00 -6.04 1.94
C ILE A 348 -3.78 -5.11 1.92
N ASN A 349 -2.56 -5.65 1.89
CA ASN A 349 -1.36 -4.82 1.72
C ASN A 349 -1.24 -4.26 0.29
N GLY A 350 -1.00 -2.96 0.16
CA GLY A 350 -0.51 -2.27 -1.03
C GLY A 350 0.98 -1.95 -0.93
N LEU A 351 1.44 -0.98 -1.71
CA LEU A 351 2.85 -0.57 -1.78
C LEU A 351 3.25 0.26 -0.55
N ASP A 352 2.51 1.31 -0.25
CA ASP A 352 2.79 2.23 0.86
C ASP A 352 1.84 2.06 2.06
N SER A 353 0.78 1.27 1.88
CA SER A 353 -0.46 1.42 2.65
C SER A 353 -1.45 0.29 2.35
N LYS A 354 -2.48 0.14 3.18
CA LYS A 354 -3.50 -0.90 2.98
C LYS A 354 -4.59 -0.48 1.99
N GLN A 355 -5.18 -1.46 1.34
CA GLN A 355 -6.16 -1.33 0.27
C GLN A 355 -7.49 -1.96 0.68
N GLU A 356 -8.56 -1.17 0.79
CA GLU A 356 -9.92 -1.68 1.00
C GLU A 356 -10.45 -2.44 -0.22
N ILE A 357 -10.68 -3.75 -0.10
CA ILE A 357 -11.21 -4.59 -1.18
C ILE A 357 -12.71 -4.86 -1.07
N ASP A 358 -13.29 -4.76 0.13
CA ASP A 358 -14.74 -4.84 0.35
C ASP A 358 -15.13 -4.19 1.70
N ARG A 359 -16.42 -3.91 1.87
CA ARG A 359 -17.04 -3.29 3.05
C ARG A 359 -18.45 -3.84 3.23
N PHE A 360 -18.82 -4.25 4.43
CA PHE A 360 -20.16 -4.78 4.68
C PHE A 360 -20.63 -4.55 6.13
N ILE A 361 -21.94 -4.58 6.31
CA ILE A 361 -22.59 -4.57 7.62
C ILE A 361 -22.96 -6.02 7.98
N VAL A 362 -22.73 -6.40 9.23
CA VAL A 362 -23.06 -7.73 9.77
C VAL A 362 -24.56 -7.84 10.02
N THR A 363 -25.19 -8.97 9.68
CA THR A 363 -26.65 -9.19 9.83
C THR A 363 -26.95 -10.54 10.47
N GLU A 364 -28.04 -10.68 11.26
CA GLU A 364 -28.34 -11.91 12.05
C GLU A 364 -28.46 -13.20 11.21
N GLN A 365 -28.67 -13.08 9.90
CA GLN A 365 -28.86 -14.19 8.96
C GLN A 365 -27.57 -14.51 8.16
N MET A 366 -26.46 -13.82 8.43
CA MET A 366 -25.21 -13.98 7.69
C MET A 366 -24.48 -15.27 8.10
N ALA A 367 -24.62 -16.34 7.32
CA ALA A 367 -23.82 -17.57 7.50
C ALA A 367 -22.44 -17.48 6.82
N GLN A 368 -22.38 -16.87 5.63
CA GLN A 368 -21.14 -16.66 4.88
C GLN A 368 -21.17 -15.36 4.07
N LYS A 369 -20.13 -14.54 4.20
CA LYS A 369 -19.87 -13.37 3.37
C LYS A 369 -18.85 -13.73 2.29
N VAL A 370 -19.19 -13.50 1.02
CA VAL A 370 -18.25 -13.65 -0.10
C VAL A 370 -17.58 -12.30 -0.37
N ILE A 371 -16.24 -12.32 -0.43
CA ILE A 371 -15.37 -11.19 -0.77
C ILE A 371 -14.84 -11.45 -2.18
N LYS A 372 -15.24 -10.62 -3.14
CA LYS A 372 -14.83 -10.77 -4.53
C LYS A 372 -13.70 -9.80 -4.88
N ILE A 373 -12.51 -10.34 -5.15
CA ILE A 373 -11.38 -9.54 -5.62
C ILE A 373 -11.56 -9.30 -7.12
N ASN A 374 -12.19 -8.18 -7.46
CA ASN A 374 -12.37 -7.76 -8.83
C ASN A 374 -11.04 -7.39 -9.51
N LEU A 375 -10.99 -7.45 -10.84
CA LEU A 375 -9.88 -6.89 -11.60
C LEU A 375 -9.86 -5.37 -11.42
N TYR A 376 -8.68 -4.83 -11.14
CA TYR A 376 -8.41 -3.40 -11.15
C TYR A 376 -7.66 -3.01 -12.45
N THR A 377 -8.10 -1.91 -13.06
CA THR A 377 -7.50 -1.32 -14.27
C THR A 377 -6.55 -0.19 -13.88
N PHE A 378 -5.28 -0.29 -14.25
CA PHE A 378 -4.28 0.75 -14.01
C PHE A 378 -3.30 0.88 -15.18
N ASP A 379 -2.66 2.04 -15.30
CA ASP A 379 -1.59 2.28 -16.28
C ASP A 379 -0.21 1.96 -15.67
N ILE A 380 0.69 1.44 -16.51
CA ILE A 380 2.13 1.43 -16.25
C ILE A 380 2.80 2.28 -17.34
N LEU A 381 3.49 3.35 -16.94
CA LEU A 381 4.37 4.15 -17.77
C LEU A 381 5.79 3.59 -17.69
N PHE A 382 6.33 3.15 -18.83
CA PHE A 382 7.73 2.83 -18.99
C PHE A 382 8.46 4.04 -19.58
N ARG A 383 9.55 4.46 -18.94
CA ARG A 383 10.40 5.58 -19.38
C ARG A 383 11.88 5.28 -19.19
N HIS A 384 12.73 5.92 -19.98
CA HIS A 384 14.17 5.74 -19.93
C HIS A 384 14.75 6.32 -18.62
N LYS A 385 15.63 5.57 -17.93
CA LYS A 385 16.14 5.93 -16.59
C LYS A 385 16.97 7.22 -16.58
N GLY A 386 17.64 7.56 -17.68
CA GLY A 386 18.45 8.79 -17.79
C GLY A 386 17.61 10.06 -17.95
N ASN A 387 17.09 10.29 -19.16
CA ASN A 387 16.29 11.46 -19.55
C ASN A 387 14.84 11.48 -19.01
N LYS A 388 14.29 10.33 -18.59
CA LYS A 388 12.89 10.13 -18.18
C LYS A 388 11.87 10.22 -19.33
N ASP A 389 12.32 10.12 -20.58
CA ASP A 389 11.44 10.13 -21.76
C ASP A 389 10.66 8.79 -21.89
N PRO A 390 9.39 8.80 -22.32
CA PRO A 390 8.58 7.58 -22.42
C PRO A 390 9.12 6.60 -23.47
N ILE A 391 9.30 5.33 -23.09
CA ILE A 391 9.79 4.30 -24.01
C ILE A 391 8.61 3.84 -24.86
N THR A 392 8.38 4.51 -26.00
CA THR A 392 7.32 4.13 -26.94
C THR A 392 7.63 2.80 -27.62
N ASN A 393 6.60 2.08 -28.07
CA ASN A 393 6.72 0.87 -28.87
C ASN A 393 7.47 -0.33 -28.23
N LEU A 394 7.86 -0.25 -26.96
CA LEU A 394 8.52 -1.30 -26.19
C LEU A 394 7.67 -2.57 -26.19
N ASN A 395 8.22 -3.66 -26.71
CA ASN A 395 7.55 -4.95 -26.72
C ASN A 395 7.83 -5.70 -25.41
N LEU A 396 6.78 -6.18 -24.77
CA LEU A 396 6.81 -6.82 -23.45
C LEU A 396 6.06 -8.16 -23.46
N VAL A 397 6.57 -9.14 -22.72
CA VAL A 397 5.81 -10.33 -22.33
C VAL A 397 5.31 -10.13 -20.90
N GLN A 398 4.01 -9.92 -20.74
CA GLN A 398 3.35 -9.87 -19.44
C GLN A 398 3.06 -11.29 -18.95
N ARG A 399 3.47 -11.63 -17.73
CA ARG A 399 3.14 -12.88 -17.04
C ARG A 399 2.25 -12.60 -15.83
N TYR A 400 1.07 -13.23 -15.78
CA TYR A 400 0.07 -13.05 -14.71
C TYR A 400 -0.78 -14.32 -14.54
N ARG A 401 -0.93 -14.83 -13.31
CA ARG A 401 -1.72 -16.05 -12.97
C ARG A 401 -1.50 -17.20 -13.97
N ASN A 402 -0.23 -17.57 -14.19
CA ASN A 402 0.22 -18.62 -15.12
C ASN A 402 -0.10 -18.39 -16.62
N GLN A 403 -0.66 -17.23 -16.99
CA GLN A 403 -0.82 -16.82 -18.40
C GLN A 403 0.34 -15.91 -18.83
N SER A 404 0.80 -16.07 -20.07
CA SER A 404 1.67 -15.10 -20.75
C SER A 404 0.87 -14.36 -21.84
N LYS A 405 1.05 -13.05 -21.96
CA LYS A 405 0.43 -12.22 -23.01
C LYS A 405 1.43 -11.19 -23.54
N LEU A 406 1.52 -11.03 -24.85
CA LEU A 406 2.26 -9.91 -25.43
C LEU A 406 1.56 -8.58 -25.11
N LYS A 407 2.38 -7.58 -24.81
CA LYS A 407 2.02 -6.18 -24.60
C LYS A 407 3.00 -5.32 -25.41
N LYS A 408 2.56 -4.14 -25.81
CA LYS A 408 3.40 -3.13 -26.46
C LYS A 408 3.06 -1.76 -25.89
N THR A 409 4.05 -0.96 -25.52
CA THR A 409 3.77 0.41 -25.06
C THR A 409 3.27 1.29 -26.20
N ASN A 410 2.33 2.18 -25.89
CA ASN A 410 1.82 3.16 -26.85
C ASN A 410 2.81 4.32 -27.06
N ASN A 411 2.40 5.32 -27.85
CA ASN A 411 3.19 6.53 -28.16
C ASN A 411 3.48 7.43 -26.94
N TYR A 412 2.94 7.10 -25.76
CA TYR A 412 3.20 7.75 -24.48
C TYR A 412 3.95 6.84 -23.50
N GLY A 413 4.57 5.75 -23.97
CA GLY A 413 5.29 4.77 -23.16
C GLY A 413 4.42 3.94 -22.21
N ARG A 414 3.08 3.97 -22.37
CA ARG A 414 2.15 3.31 -21.44
C ARG A 414 1.63 1.97 -21.94
N ILE A 415 1.30 1.10 -20.99
CA ILE A 415 0.33 0.01 -21.14
C ILE A 415 -0.75 0.11 -20.07
N THR A 416 -2.00 -0.15 -20.43
CA THR A 416 -3.09 -0.33 -19.47
C THR A 416 -3.23 -1.82 -19.12
N VAL A 417 -3.50 -2.11 -17.85
CA VAL A 417 -3.35 -3.42 -17.23
C VAL A 417 -4.54 -3.71 -16.31
N ASN A 418 -5.20 -4.85 -16.53
CA ASN A 418 -6.34 -5.30 -15.73
C ASN A 418 -5.91 -6.52 -14.90
N ALA A 419 -5.83 -6.38 -13.57
CA ALA A 419 -5.37 -7.43 -12.67
C ALA A 419 -5.91 -7.23 -11.24
N MET A 420 -6.06 -8.31 -10.48
CA MET A 420 -6.56 -8.26 -9.11
C MET A 420 -5.58 -7.55 -8.15
N PRO A 421 -6.06 -6.63 -7.29
CA PRO A 421 -5.30 -6.06 -6.18
C PRO A 421 -4.60 -7.12 -5.31
N GLY A 422 -3.36 -6.84 -4.90
CA GLY A 422 -2.56 -7.70 -4.03
C GLY A 422 -1.87 -8.88 -4.72
N PHE A 423 -2.17 -9.16 -5.99
CA PHE A 423 -1.43 -10.12 -6.82
C PHE A 423 -0.22 -9.48 -7.48
N GLU A 424 0.67 -10.31 -8.03
CA GLU A 424 1.88 -9.88 -8.74
C GLU A 424 1.78 -10.12 -10.25
N ILE A 425 2.36 -9.20 -11.02
CA ILE A 425 2.49 -9.24 -12.48
C ILE A 425 3.96 -9.07 -12.83
N ASN A 426 4.51 -9.99 -13.61
CA ASN A 426 5.88 -9.90 -14.12
C ASN A 426 5.88 -9.39 -15.56
N TYR A 427 6.90 -8.61 -15.93
CA TYR A 427 7.15 -8.16 -17.29
C TYR A 427 8.56 -8.56 -17.72
N ARG A 428 8.67 -9.01 -18.97
CA ARG A 428 9.92 -9.37 -19.65
C ARG A 428 10.01 -8.67 -21.00
N LEU A 429 11.22 -8.57 -21.55
CA LEU A 429 11.46 -8.16 -22.94
C LEU A 429 11.21 -9.34 -23.90
N ARG A 430 11.30 -9.10 -25.22
CA ARG A 430 11.00 -10.12 -26.25
C ARG A 430 12.04 -11.23 -26.37
N ASP A 431 13.29 -10.95 -26.03
CA ASP A 431 14.37 -11.93 -25.88
C ASP A 431 14.19 -12.81 -24.61
N GLY A 432 13.13 -12.57 -23.84
CA GLY A 432 12.85 -13.27 -22.59
C GLY A 432 13.55 -12.69 -21.36
N GLN A 433 14.37 -11.65 -21.50
CA GLN A 433 15.08 -10.99 -20.40
C GLN A 433 14.09 -10.40 -19.38
N ASN A 434 14.40 -10.54 -18.09
CA ASN A 434 13.49 -10.10 -17.03
C ASN A 434 13.56 -8.59 -16.80
N LEU A 435 12.42 -7.90 -16.86
CA LEU A 435 12.35 -6.45 -16.71
C LEU A 435 11.96 -6.05 -15.28
N LEU A 436 10.82 -6.53 -14.77
CA LEU A 436 10.34 -6.20 -13.41
C LEU A 436 9.18 -7.09 -12.95
N THR A 437 8.86 -7.02 -11.65
CA THR A 437 7.60 -7.55 -11.09
C THR A 437 6.89 -6.46 -10.27
N ILE A 438 5.63 -6.16 -10.62
CA ILE A 438 4.74 -5.23 -9.91
C ILE A 438 3.76 -6.03 -9.07
N ARG A 439 3.64 -5.68 -7.78
CA ARG A 439 2.46 -6.02 -6.98
C ARG A 439 1.35 -4.98 -7.22
N VAL A 440 0.15 -5.44 -7.55
CA VAL A 440 -0.99 -4.58 -7.88
C VAL A 440 -1.49 -3.86 -6.64
N ASP A 441 -1.53 -2.52 -6.71
CA ASP A 441 -2.07 -1.65 -5.67
C ASP A 441 -3.19 -0.80 -6.27
N LYS A 442 -4.43 -0.99 -5.79
CA LYS A 442 -5.60 -0.23 -6.20
C LYS A 442 -5.44 1.27 -5.90
N ASN A 443 -4.59 1.62 -4.93
CA ASN A 443 -4.32 2.99 -4.53
C ASN A 443 -3.32 3.67 -5.50
N LYS A 444 -2.82 2.97 -6.53
CA LYS A 444 -1.90 3.45 -7.57
C LYS A 444 -2.49 3.28 -8.98
N PRO A 445 -3.26 4.26 -9.50
CA PRO A 445 -3.80 4.22 -10.87
C PRO A 445 -2.75 4.38 -11.97
N LEU A 446 -1.55 4.86 -11.62
CA LEU A 446 -0.39 4.89 -12.48
C LEU A 446 0.81 4.34 -11.72
N ARG A 447 1.57 3.44 -12.35
CA ARG A 447 2.92 3.05 -11.95
C ARG A 447 3.94 3.65 -12.92
N ILE A 448 5.09 4.05 -12.43
CA ILE A 448 6.14 4.70 -13.23
C ILE A 448 7.43 3.88 -13.09
N ILE A 449 7.86 3.31 -14.22
CA ILE A 449 9.00 2.39 -14.30
C ILE A 449 10.12 3.06 -15.09
N ASP A 450 11.30 3.11 -14.48
CA ASP A 450 12.52 3.67 -15.06
C ASP A 450 13.43 2.52 -15.52
N VAL A 451 13.63 2.38 -16.83
CA VAL A 451 14.43 1.32 -17.48
C VAL A 451 15.64 1.94 -18.17
N GLU A 452 16.82 1.33 -18.08
CA GLU A 452 18.02 1.83 -18.76
C GLU A 452 17.96 1.64 -20.29
N SER A 453 18.49 2.58 -21.08
CA SER A 453 18.42 2.49 -22.55
C SER A 453 19.21 1.29 -23.09
N GLN A 454 20.41 1.07 -22.54
CA GLN A 454 21.30 -0.04 -22.89
C GLN A 454 20.62 -1.41 -22.82
N VAL A 455 19.67 -1.59 -21.90
CA VAL A 455 18.88 -2.82 -21.73
C VAL A 455 18.03 -3.11 -22.97
N ILE A 456 17.37 -2.07 -23.47
CA ILE A 456 16.45 -2.12 -24.60
C ILE A 456 17.24 -2.25 -25.90
N GLU A 457 18.41 -1.61 -25.97
CA GLU A 457 19.38 -1.71 -27.06
C GLU A 457 19.96 -3.14 -27.14
N ASN A 458 20.52 -3.66 -26.04
CA ASN A 458 21.07 -5.04 -25.98
C ASN A 458 19.99 -6.08 -26.33
N ALA A 459 18.78 -5.97 -25.79
CA ALA A 459 17.67 -6.87 -26.14
C ALA A 459 17.23 -6.75 -27.61
N SER A 460 17.36 -5.56 -28.22
CA SER A 460 17.10 -5.31 -29.64
C SER A 460 18.20 -5.90 -30.53
N GLU A 461 19.44 -5.98 -30.05
CA GLU A 461 20.56 -6.61 -30.75
C GLU A 461 20.53 -8.14 -30.65
N ASN A 462 20.23 -8.69 -29.46
CA ASN A 462 19.98 -10.12 -29.24
C ASN A 462 18.91 -10.68 -30.20
N LEU A 463 17.89 -9.87 -30.53
CA LEU A 463 16.81 -10.22 -31.46
C LEU A 463 17.16 -10.06 -32.95
N LYS A 464 18.37 -9.56 -33.29
CA LYS A 464 18.90 -9.52 -34.66
C LYS A 464 19.91 -10.65 -34.92
N SER A 465 20.60 -11.10 -33.87
CA SER A 465 21.61 -12.17 -33.95
C SER A 465 21.04 -13.59 -33.76
N ASN A 466 19.80 -13.72 -33.30
CA ASN A 466 19.20 -15.00 -32.94
C ASN A 466 17.82 -15.17 -33.61
N THR A 467 17.62 -16.27 -34.35
CA THR A 467 16.51 -16.42 -35.31
C THR A 467 15.19 -16.87 -34.65
N ASP A 468 15.23 -17.36 -33.41
CA ASP A 468 14.07 -17.97 -32.74
C ASP A 468 13.14 -16.93 -32.10
N LEU A 469 12.12 -16.52 -32.86
CA LEU A 469 11.01 -15.71 -32.36
C LEU A 469 10.10 -16.52 -31.42
N ILE A 470 9.74 -15.94 -30.26
CA ILE A 470 8.74 -16.53 -29.35
C ILE A 470 7.33 -16.38 -29.95
N GLU A 471 6.93 -17.31 -30.82
CA GLU A 471 5.53 -17.46 -31.25
C GLU A 471 4.67 -17.98 -30.09
N ILE A 472 3.62 -17.24 -29.73
CA ILE A 472 2.68 -17.63 -28.67
C ILE A 472 1.48 -18.34 -29.28
N THR A 473 1.66 -19.62 -29.61
CA THR A 473 0.59 -20.50 -30.09
C THR A 473 -0.27 -21.02 -28.92
N LYS A 474 -1.53 -21.37 -29.19
CA LYS A 474 -2.56 -21.75 -28.19
C LYS A 474 -2.22 -23.04 -27.40
N PRO A 475 -2.76 -23.21 -26.17
CA PRO A 475 -2.24 -24.18 -25.21
C PRO A 475 -2.51 -25.64 -25.54
N LYS A 476 -1.49 -26.48 -25.39
CA LYS A 476 -1.58 -27.96 -25.26
C LYS A 476 -0.62 -28.48 -24.19
N SER A 477 -0.71 -29.78 -23.91
CA SER A 477 -0.31 -30.42 -22.65
C SER A 477 1.13 -30.98 -22.59
N ILE A 478 1.57 -31.19 -21.35
CA ILE A 478 2.87 -31.68 -20.84
C ILE A 478 3.51 -32.83 -21.65
N SER A 479 4.83 -32.74 -21.90
CA SER A 479 5.77 -33.88 -21.90
C SER A 479 7.19 -33.43 -21.49
N LYS A 480 8.08 -34.40 -21.25
CA LYS A 480 9.48 -34.23 -20.79
C LYS A 480 10.48 -33.95 -21.94
N LEU A 481 11.75 -33.78 -21.57
CA LEU A 481 12.97 -33.63 -22.39
C LEU A 481 13.15 -32.22 -23.03
N GLU A 482 14.35 -31.63 -23.12
CA GLU A 482 15.65 -32.04 -22.54
C GLU A 482 16.56 -30.83 -22.28
N THR A 483 17.67 -31.02 -21.56
CA THR A 483 18.65 -29.97 -21.27
C THR A 483 19.56 -29.68 -22.46
N LYS A 484 19.41 -28.50 -23.07
CA LYS A 484 20.53 -27.75 -23.65
C LYS A 484 20.65 -26.40 -22.95
N SER A 485 21.87 -26.04 -22.59
CA SER A 485 22.20 -24.82 -21.86
C SER A 485 22.85 -23.81 -22.80
N ASP A 486 22.05 -23.01 -23.49
CA ASP A 486 22.59 -21.86 -24.22
C ASP A 486 23.08 -20.80 -23.23
N GLN A 487 24.37 -20.52 -23.29
CA GLN A 487 25.04 -19.54 -22.45
C GLN A 487 24.96 -18.16 -23.12
N SER A 488 23.96 -17.35 -22.74
CA SER A 488 23.94 -15.92 -23.07
C SER A 488 24.12 -15.08 -21.80
N ASN A 489 25.13 -14.22 -21.77
CA ASN A 489 25.40 -13.33 -20.64
C ASN A 489 24.20 -12.43 -20.32
N GLY A 490 23.87 -12.30 -19.04
CA GLY A 490 22.86 -11.36 -18.54
C GLY A 490 23.34 -10.69 -17.25
N GLN A 491 23.64 -9.40 -17.33
CA GLN A 491 23.83 -8.56 -16.14
C GLN A 491 22.47 -8.35 -15.44
N ASP A 492 22.45 -8.28 -14.11
CA ASP A 492 21.26 -7.84 -13.37
C ASP A 492 20.96 -6.37 -13.71
N ILE A 493 19.71 -6.08 -14.09
CA ILE A 493 19.32 -4.78 -14.62
C ILE A 493 18.73 -3.90 -13.52
N GLU A 494 19.21 -2.66 -13.42
CA GLU A 494 18.78 -1.72 -12.39
C GLU A 494 17.50 -0.94 -12.80
N VAL A 495 16.40 -1.68 -12.99
CA VAL A 495 15.04 -1.12 -13.18
C VAL A 495 14.49 -0.62 -11.85
N ASN A 496 13.94 0.61 -11.82
CA ASN A 496 13.43 1.23 -10.60
C ASN A 496 11.95 1.64 -10.71
N ASP A 497 11.12 1.23 -9.74
CA ASP A 497 9.73 1.70 -9.60
C ASP A 497 9.72 3.07 -8.92
N SER A 498 9.59 4.12 -9.73
CA SER A 498 9.66 5.52 -9.31
C SER A 498 8.30 6.10 -8.90
N THR A 499 7.37 5.25 -8.48
CA THR A 499 6.03 5.64 -8.01
C THR A 499 6.12 6.33 -6.64
N THR A 500 5.56 7.54 -6.53
CA THR A 500 5.63 8.36 -5.31
C THR A 500 4.82 7.79 -4.14
N ILE A 501 5.37 7.90 -2.93
CA ILE A 501 4.78 7.43 -1.65
C ILE A 501 3.51 8.25 -1.27
N ARG A 502 2.60 7.66 -0.48
CA ARG A 502 1.34 8.25 0.02
C ARG A 502 1.53 9.11 1.29
N ASP A 503 1.08 10.36 1.27
CA ASP A 503 1.17 11.31 2.38
C ASP A 503 0.32 10.90 3.61
N GLN A 504 0.88 11.06 4.81
CA GLN A 504 0.19 10.85 6.09
C GLN A 504 0.52 11.98 7.06
N THR A 505 -0.47 12.43 7.86
CA THR A 505 -0.24 13.38 8.95
C THR A 505 -1.11 13.04 10.15
N GLU A 506 -0.53 13.06 11.35
CA GLU A 506 -1.27 12.86 12.58
C GLU A 506 -1.84 14.19 13.12
N LYS A 507 -3.03 14.13 13.72
CA LYS A 507 -3.58 15.19 14.58
C LYS A 507 -4.31 14.58 15.75
N THR A 508 -4.22 15.20 16.91
CA THR A 508 -5.03 14.85 18.08
C THR A 508 -6.47 15.34 17.92
N SER A 509 -7.46 14.59 18.39
CA SER A 509 -8.83 15.08 18.55
C SER A 509 -8.96 16.02 19.75
N SER A 510 -10.11 16.70 19.87
CA SER A 510 -10.51 17.47 21.06
C SER A 510 -10.61 16.62 22.34
N GLU A 511 -10.59 15.30 22.22
CA GLU A 511 -10.67 14.32 23.31
C GLU A 511 -9.29 13.66 23.60
N GLY A 512 -8.20 14.18 23.03
CA GLY A 512 -6.84 13.72 23.31
C GLY A 512 -6.37 12.48 22.56
N HIS A 513 -7.21 11.87 21.71
CA HIS A 513 -6.83 10.68 20.93
C HIS A 513 -6.06 11.02 19.65
N PRO A 514 -4.94 10.33 19.34
CA PRO A 514 -4.26 10.45 18.05
C PRO A 514 -5.16 9.98 16.89
N LYS A 515 -5.27 10.81 15.86
CA LYS A 515 -6.02 10.51 14.64
C LYS A 515 -5.07 10.60 13.45
N THR A 516 -4.68 9.44 12.91
CA THR A 516 -3.92 9.36 11.65
C THR A 516 -4.83 9.82 10.51
N ILE A 517 -4.69 11.08 10.10
CA ILE A 517 -5.34 11.57 8.88
C ILE A 517 -4.43 11.15 7.73
N ILE A 518 -4.75 10.00 7.15
CA ILE A 518 -4.21 9.61 5.85
C ILE A 518 -4.67 10.71 4.89
N LYS A 519 -3.70 11.42 4.27
CA LYS A 519 -4.01 12.29 3.14
C LYS A 519 -4.11 11.44 1.90
N ASP A 520 -5.18 10.64 1.89
CA ASP A 520 -5.82 10.38 0.62
C ASP A 520 -6.29 11.71 0.07
N ASN A 521 -5.62 12.12 -1.00
CA ASN A 521 -6.35 12.64 -2.12
C ASN A 521 -7.29 11.50 -2.60
N ASN A 522 -8.39 11.30 -1.86
CA ASN A 522 -9.55 10.50 -2.23
C ASN A 522 -10.18 11.02 -3.54
N GLU A 523 -9.70 12.18 -4.01
CA GLU A 523 -9.76 12.72 -5.36
C GLU A 523 -9.62 11.63 -6.44
N ILE A 524 -10.75 11.00 -6.76
CA ILE A 524 -10.90 10.22 -7.97
C ILE A 524 -11.05 11.19 -9.14
N GLU A 525 -10.57 10.77 -10.30
CA GLU A 525 -10.90 11.43 -11.56
C GLU A 525 -12.16 10.78 -12.14
N PHE A 526 -13.19 11.59 -12.40
CA PHE A 526 -14.43 11.14 -13.02
C PHE A 526 -14.68 11.89 -14.32
N LYS A 527 -15.20 11.19 -15.33
CA LYS A 527 -15.53 11.78 -16.64
C LYS A 527 -17.00 12.19 -16.66
N VAL A 528 -17.27 13.43 -17.06
CA VAL A 528 -18.61 13.89 -17.47
C VAL A 528 -18.66 13.85 -19.00
N LEU A 529 -19.70 13.27 -19.58
CA LEU A 529 -20.03 13.31 -20.99
C LEU A 529 -21.21 14.25 -21.20
N THR A 530 -21.03 15.28 -22.00
CA THR A 530 -22.05 16.31 -22.24
C THR A 530 -22.66 16.12 -23.62
N TYR A 531 -23.95 15.80 -23.64
CA TYR A 531 -24.76 15.59 -24.83
C TYR A 531 -25.69 16.80 -25.03
N ASP A 532 -25.97 17.16 -26.28
CA ASP A 532 -27.00 18.15 -26.59
C ASP A 532 -28.38 17.51 -26.47
N SER A 533 -29.26 18.12 -25.68
CA SER A 533 -30.62 17.64 -25.41
C SER A 533 -31.52 17.54 -26.64
N SER A 534 -31.12 18.15 -27.76
CA SER A 534 -31.91 18.23 -29.00
C SER A 534 -31.51 17.15 -30.01
N SER A 535 -30.20 16.93 -30.18
CA SER A 535 -29.62 16.00 -31.16
C SER A 535 -29.10 14.69 -30.56
N SER A 536 -29.00 14.59 -29.23
CA SER A 536 -28.36 13.47 -28.51
C SER A 536 -26.91 13.17 -28.93
N GLN A 537 -26.23 14.15 -29.55
CA GLN A 537 -24.81 14.06 -29.90
C GLN A 537 -23.93 14.67 -28.80
N LEU A 538 -22.69 14.21 -28.68
CA LEU A 538 -21.69 14.80 -27.78
C LEU A 538 -21.33 16.23 -28.23
N VAL A 539 -21.27 17.18 -27.29
CA VAL A 539 -21.07 18.60 -27.59
C VAL A 539 -20.10 19.31 -26.64
N SER A 540 -19.08 19.95 -27.21
CA SER A 540 -18.17 20.86 -26.53
C SER A 540 -18.84 22.22 -26.22
N ASN A 541 -18.16 23.05 -25.42
CA ASN A 541 -18.53 24.46 -25.15
C ASN A 541 -19.91 24.69 -24.49
N CYS A 542 -20.47 23.67 -23.81
CA CYS A 542 -21.75 23.78 -23.10
C CYS A 542 -21.54 23.92 -21.58
N GLU A 543 -22.31 24.78 -20.91
CA GLU A 543 -22.19 25.04 -19.47
C GLU A 543 -23.01 24.06 -18.62
N TYR A 544 -22.43 23.61 -17.51
CA TYR A 544 -23.12 22.93 -16.41
C TYR A 544 -22.47 23.28 -15.07
N ILE A 545 -23.24 23.22 -13.99
CA ILE A 545 -22.79 23.52 -12.63
C ILE A 545 -22.65 22.22 -11.85
N ILE A 546 -21.50 22.00 -11.18
CA ILE A 546 -21.35 20.93 -10.19
C ILE A 546 -21.49 21.53 -8.80
N GLU A 547 -22.37 20.97 -7.99
CA GLU A 547 -22.40 21.15 -6.54
C GLU A 547 -21.63 19.99 -5.88
N TYR A 548 -20.61 20.34 -5.10
CA TYR A 548 -19.77 19.40 -4.38
C TYR A 548 -19.47 19.96 -2.99
N LYS A 549 -19.80 19.22 -1.92
CA LYS A 549 -19.70 19.69 -0.52
C LYS A 549 -20.31 21.07 -0.31
N GLY A 550 -21.54 21.28 -0.82
CA GLY A 550 -22.27 22.55 -0.77
C GLY A 550 -21.72 23.67 -1.68
N ASN A 551 -20.54 23.51 -2.28
CA ASN A 551 -19.93 24.50 -3.15
C ASN A 551 -20.39 24.28 -4.59
N LYS A 552 -21.11 25.26 -5.17
CA LYS A 552 -21.49 25.27 -6.59
C LYS A 552 -20.39 25.89 -7.44
N LYS A 553 -20.08 25.27 -8.58
CA LYS A 553 -19.04 25.73 -9.52
C LYS A 553 -19.46 25.49 -10.97
N THR A 554 -19.32 26.51 -11.81
CA THR A 554 -19.51 26.41 -13.26
C THR A 554 -18.37 25.62 -13.92
N HIS A 555 -18.74 24.75 -14.87
CA HIS A 555 -17.85 24.00 -15.75
C HIS A 555 -18.38 24.08 -17.20
N ILE A 556 -17.48 24.01 -18.17
CA ILE A 556 -17.80 23.95 -19.60
C ILE A 556 -17.28 22.63 -20.19
N SER A 557 -18.07 21.95 -21.02
CA SER A 557 -17.72 20.65 -21.64
C SER A 557 -16.47 20.72 -22.54
N GLY A 558 -15.74 19.61 -22.64
CA GLY A 558 -14.38 19.59 -23.21
C GLY A 558 -14.31 19.67 -24.74
N VAL A 559 -13.14 20.12 -25.21
CA VAL A 559 -12.85 20.43 -26.62
C VAL A 559 -11.95 19.37 -27.28
N ASN A 560 -11.07 18.74 -26.50
CA ASN A 560 -10.07 17.77 -27.00
C ASN A 560 -10.64 16.36 -27.21
N ASP A 561 -11.61 15.95 -26.37
CA ASP A 561 -12.50 14.81 -26.57
C ASP A 561 -13.91 15.42 -26.62
N VAL A 562 -14.66 15.32 -27.72
CA VAL A 562 -15.90 16.12 -27.91
C VAL A 562 -16.90 15.85 -26.78
N GLY A 563 -17.30 16.90 -26.07
CA GLY A 563 -18.27 16.84 -24.97
C GLY A 563 -17.79 16.16 -23.69
N ALA A 564 -16.63 15.49 -23.70
CA ALA A 564 -16.10 14.79 -22.54
C ALA A 564 -15.22 15.72 -21.69
N LYS A 565 -15.29 15.60 -20.36
CA LYS A 565 -14.41 16.34 -19.45
C LYS A 565 -14.06 15.54 -18.21
N MET A 566 -12.79 15.64 -17.79
CA MET A 566 -12.33 15.07 -16.52
C MET A 566 -12.53 16.07 -15.38
N HIS A 567 -13.02 15.57 -14.26
CA HIS A 567 -13.26 16.28 -13.00
C HIS A 567 -12.58 15.52 -11.85
N LYS A 568 -12.45 16.18 -10.70
CA LYS A 568 -11.77 15.70 -9.51
C LYS A 568 -12.69 15.90 -8.30
N GLY A 569 -12.86 14.87 -7.48
CA GLY A 569 -13.71 14.89 -6.29
C GLY A 569 -13.50 13.62 -5.44
N GLN A 570 -13.83 13.66 -4.15
CA GLN A 570 -13.45 12.58 -3.24
C GLN A 570 -14.40 11.37 -3.32
N SER A 571 -13.85 10.16 -3.40
CA SER A 571 -14.61 8.91 -3.36
C SER A 571 -15.48 8.82 -2.10
N GLY A 572 -16.74 8.40 -2.26
CA GLY A 572 -17.76 8.35 -1.22
C GLY A 572 -18.60 9.62 -1.10
N GLU A 573 -18.16 10.75 -1.66
CA GLU A 573 -18.92 12.01 -1.63
C GLU A 573 -20.03 12.05 -2.68
N THR A 574 -21.09 12.80 -2.39
CA THR A 574 -22.15 13.09 -3.38
C THR A 574 -21.81 14.35 -4.18
N ILE A 575 -22.03 14.27 -5.49
CA ILE A 575 -22.11 15.43 -6.39
C ILE A 575 -23.52 15.56 -6.95
N LYS A 576 -23.90 16.79 -7.29
CA LYS A 576 -25.08 17.09 -8.12
C LYS A 576 -24.62 17.90 -9.33
N ILE A 577 -25.13 17.60 -10.51
CA ILE A 577 -24.86 18.38 -11.73
C ILE A 577 -26.15 19.04 -12.21
N PHE A 578 -26.08 20.33 -12.52
CA PHE A 578 -27.21 21.17 -12.91
C PHE A 578 -27.00 21.83 -14.27
N GLU A 579 -28.07 22.01 -15.04
CA GLU A 579 -28.16 23.07 -16.04
C GLU A 579 -28.81 24.28 -15.36
N LYS A 580 -28.04 25.36 -15.16
CA LYS A 580 -28.48 26.56 -14.43
C LYS A 580 -29.00 26.18 -13.02
N ASN A 581 -30.32 26.14 -12.82
CA ASN A 581 -30.97 25.73 -11.57
C ASN A 581 -31.62 24.33 -11.64
N THR A 582 -31.73 23.72 -12.82
CA THR A 582 -32.35 22.41 -13.04
C THR A 582 -31.36 21.29 -12.70
N LEU A 583 -31.71 20.40 -11.77
CA LEU A 583 -30.91 19.22 -11.46
C LEU A 583 -30.98 18.22 -12.63
N LEU A 584 -29.82 17.83 -13.16
CA LEU A 584 -29.71 16.84 -14.23
C LEU A 584 -29.43 15.43 -13.67
N VAL A 585 -28.53 15.34 -12.70
CA VAL A 585 -28.12 14.07 -12.09
C VAL A 585 -27.52 14.31 -10.70
N GLN A 586 -27.68 13.33 -9.80
CA GLN A 586 -27.01 13.27 -8.50
C GLN A 586 -26.30 11.92 -8.39
N GLU A 587 -25.00 11.93 -8.11
CA GLU A 587 -24.17 10.73 -8.09
C GLU A 587 -23.28 10.65 -6.86
N VAL A 588 -23.02 9.42 -6.40
CA VAL A 588 -22.01 9.15 -5.37
C VAL A 588 -20.71 8.77 -6.05
N LEU A 589 -19.69 9.60 -5.89
CA LEU A 589 -18.37 9.45 -6.49
C LEU A 589 -17.76 8.10 -6.08
N LYS A 590 -17.53 7.23 -7.06
CA LYS A 590 -16.95 5.91 -6.89
C LYS A 590 -15.73 5.76 -7.78
N LYS A 591 -14.66 5.22 -7.24
CA LYS A 591 -13.47 4.89 -8.02
C LYS A 591 -13.83 3.93 -9.15
N ASP A 592 -13.24 4.15 -10.32
CA ASP A 592 -13.48 3.38 -11.56
C ASP A 592 -14.95 3.45 -12.07
N MET A 593 -15.70 4.51 -11.72
CA MET A 593 -17.07 4.74 -12.20
C MET A 593 -17.17 4.98 -13.71
N GLN A 594 -18.32 4.62 -14.28
CA GLN A 594 -18.65 4.94 -15.67
C GLN A 594 -18.80 6.46 -15.87
N PRO A 595 -18.58 6.98 -17.10
CA PRO A 595 -18.74 8.40 -17.37
C PRO A 595 -20.17 8.89 -17.12
N ILE A 596 -20.31 9.95 -16.32
CA ILE A 596 -21.60 10.56 -16.00
C ILE A 596 -22.10 11.28 -17.25
N SER A 597 -23.18 10.77 -17.85
CA SER A 597 -23.78 11.38 -19.03
C SER A 597 -24.81 12.42 -18.60
N ILE A 598 -24.68 13.65 -19.09
CA ILE A 598 -25.63 14.74 -18.88
C ILE A 598 -26.14 15.24 -20.24
N ASN A 599 -27.45 15.52 -20.31
CA ASN A 599 -28.05 16.23 -21.43
C ASN A 599 -28.20 17.71 -21.04
N VAL A 600 -27.72 18.61 -21.89
CA VAL A 600 -27.85 20.07 -21.72
C VAL A 600 -28.28 20.68 -23.05
N LYS A 601 -29.00 21.79 -23.02
CA LYS A 601 -29.31 22.54 -24.24
C LYS A 601 -28.05 23.25 -24.70
N LYS A 602 -27.49 22.85 -25.85
CA LYS A 602 -26.34 23.53 -26.45
C LYS A 602 -26.66 25.03 -26.60
N PRO A 603 -25.79 25.95 -26.14
CA PRO A 603 -26.03 27.37 -26.36
C PRO A 603 -26.06 27.65 -27.85
N ASP A 604 -27.09 28.37 -28.31
CA ASP A 604 -27.21 28.77 -29.71
C ASP A 604 -26.22 29.90 -30.03
N LEU A 605 -24.99 29.50 -30.31
CA LEU A 605 -23.91 30.38 -30.74
C LEU A 605 -24.07 30.88 -32.19
N THR A 606 -25.14 30.51 -32.90
CA THR A 606 -25.40 31.08 -34.24
C THR A 606 -25.87 32.52 -34.16
N GLN A 607 -26.59 32.88 -33.08
CA GLN A 607 -27.10 34.23 -32.86
C GLN A 607 -25.99 35.22 -32.48
N VAL A 608 -25.93 36.34 -33.19
CA VAL A 608 -24.97 37.43 -32.90
C VAL A 608 -25.42 38.20 -31.66
N LYS A 609 -24.57 38.23 -30.62
CA LYS A 609 -24.84 38.94 -29.36
C LYS A 609 -23.83 40.06 -29.13
N VAL A 610 -24.29 41.22 -28.64
CA VAL A 610 -23.45 42.37 -28.29
C VAL A 610 -22.39 42.03 -27.23
N SER A 611 -21.26 42.73 -27.24
CA SER A 611 -20.19 42.53 -26.24
C SER A 611 -20.63 42.87 -24.81
N GLY A 612 -19.99 42.30 -23.80
CA GLY A 612 -20.39 42.47 -22.39
C GLY A 612 -19.83 41.38 -21.47
N GLN A 613 -19.99 41.55 -20.15
CA GLN A 613 -19.34 40.68 -19.15
C GLN A 613 -19.71 39.20 -19.24
N ASP A 614 -20.89 38.86 -19.78
CA ASP A 614 -21.32 37.48 -20.04
C ASP A 614 -20.30 36.69 -20.87
N TRP A 615 -19.70 37.34 -21.87
CA TRP A 615 -18.68 36.74 -22.75
C TRP A 615 -17.43 36.31 -22.00
N CYS A 616 -17.13 36.89 -20.83
CA CYS A 616 -15.98 36.51 -20.02
C CYS A 616 -16.10 35.10 -19.41
N GLY A 617 -17.33 34.58 -19.33
CA GLY A 617 -17.63 33.22 -18.87
C GLY A 617 -17.57 32.16 -19.97
N LEU A 618 -17.95 32.49 -21.21
CA LEU A 618 -18.18 31.49 -22.29
C LEU A 618 -16.94 30.71 -22.73
N TYR A 619 -15.75 31.33 -22.66
CA TYR A 619 -14.48 30.69 -23.04
C TYR A 619 -13.54 30.72 -21.86
N LEU A 620 -13.52 29.67 -21.03
CA LEU A 620 -12.70 29.61 -19.81
C LEU A 620 -11.26 29.15 -20.11
N GLN A 621 -10.31 29.68 -19.33
CA GLN A 621 -8.92 29.24 -19.32
C GLN A 621 -8.68 28.10 -18.34
N SER A 622 -7.65 27.28 -18.57
CA SER A 622 -7.20 26.28 -17.59
C SER A 622 -6.16 26.83 -16.62
N LYS A 623 -6.03 26.15 -15.49
CA LYS A 623 -4.96 26.28 -14.49
C LYS A 623 -4.20 24.95 -14.27
N SER A 624 -4.54 23.89 -15.02
CA SER A 624 -3.92 22.58 -14.87
C SER A 624 -2.61 22.49 -15.66
N LEU A 625 -1.56 21.98 -15.02
CA LEU A 625 -0.30 21.64 -15.70
C LEU A 625 -0.46 20.46 -16.65
N ASP A 626 -1.59 19.74 -16.63
CA ASP A 626 -1.88 18.69 -17.60
C ASP A 626 -2.43 19.18 -18.93
N ASP A 627 -2.97 20.41 -18.98
CA ASP A 627 -3.42 21.05 -20.22
C ASP A 627 -2.29 21.76 -20.99
N LEU A 628 -1.05 21.63 -20.52
CA LEU A 628 0.15 22.06 -21.24
C LEU A 628 0.52 21.08 -22.37
N ALA A 629 1.30 21.52 -23.35
CA ALA A 629 1.87 20.67 -24.40
C ALA A 629 3.33 20.31 -24.11
N GLU A 630 3.78 19.15 -24.58
CA GLU A 630 5.18 18.72 -24.46
C GLU A 630 6.08 19.44 -25.50
N PRO A 631 7.37 19.68 -25.20
CA PRO A 631 8.09 19.30 -23.98
C PRO A 631 7.91 20.29 -22.80
N PHE A 632 7.22 21.42 -23.01
CA PHE A 632 7.08 22.45 -21.96
C PHE A 632 6.29 21.94 -20.75
N LYS A 633 5.29 21.09 -20.94
CA LYS A 633 4.52 20.43 -19.86
C LYS A 633 5.43 19.66 -18.90
N THR A 634 6.31 18.81 -19.41
CA THR A 634 7.30 18.08 -18.60
C THR A 634 8.24 19.03 -17.87
N ASN A 635 8.79 20.03 -18.56
CA ASN A 635 9.68 21.04 -17.97
C ASN A 635 9.01 21.85 -16.85
N ALA A 636 7.81 22.38 -17.11
CA ALA A 636 7.03 23.16 -16.15
C ALA A 636 6.63 22.33 -14.92
N LYS A 637 6.17 21.08 -15.10
CA LYS A 637 5.89 20.16 -14.00
C LYS A 637 7.14 19.89 -13.15
N LYS A 638 8.28 19.61 -13.79
CA LYS A 638 9.56 19.32 -13.13
C LYS A 638 10.02 20.50 -12.27
N PHE A 639 10.07 21.69 -12.84
CA PHE A 639 10.48 22.93 -12.18
C PHE A 639 9.53 23.32 -11.03
N ILE A 640 8.21 23.32 -11.26
CA ILE A 640 7.22 23.71 -10.25
C ILE A 640 7.17 22.71 -9.08
N ASN A 641 7.26 21.41 -9.34
CA ASN A 641 7.25 20.39 -8.28
C ASN A 641 8.54 20.43 -7.45
N ALA A 642 9.71 20.61 -8.07
CA ALA A 642 10.97 20.74 -7.33
C ALA A 642 10.98 21.96 -6.40
N MET A 643 10.46 23.11 -6.86
CA MET A 643 10.29 24.29 -6.02
C MET A 643 9.31 24.02 -4.86
N ARG A 644 8.17 23.37 -5.10
CA ARG A 644 7.22 22.98 -4.03
C ARG A 644 7.85 22.04 -3.01
N ASN A 645 8.64 21.06 -3.44
CA ASN A 645 9.36 20.13 -2.55
C ASN A 645 10.39 20.86 -1.67
N ALA A 646 10.98 21.96 -2.16
CA ALA A 646 11.83 22.86 -1.38
C ALA A 646 11.06 23.80 -0.42
N GLY A 647 9.73 23.69 -0.35
CA GLY A 647 8.87 24.55 0.47
C GLY A 647 8.60 25.94 -0.12
N ILE A 648 8.75 26.11 -1.44
CA ILE A 648 8.42 27.35 -2.16
C ILE A 648 6.93 27.36 -2.50
N SER A 649 6.25 28.47 -2.23
CA SER A 649 4.82 28.65 -2.48
C SER A 649 4.56 29.03 -3.94
N ILE A 650 3.72 28.27 -4.64
CA ILE A 650 3.41 28.49 -6.07
C ILE A 650 1.92 28.35 -6.37
N THR A 651 1.31 29.48 -6.76
CA THR A 651 -0.09 29.60 -7.21
C THR A 651 -0.14 29.75 -8.73
N ILE A 652 -0.97 28.95 -9.41
CA ILE A 652 -1.12 28.97 -10.88
C ILE A 652 -2.39 29.76 -11.29
N ASN A 653 -2.21 30.66 -12.26
CA ASN A 653 -3.22 31.61 -12.72
C ASN A 653 -3.75 31.27 -14.13
N THR A 654 -2.87 30.81 -15.03
CA THR A 654 -3.21 30.31 -16.38
C THR A 654 -2.24 29.21 -16.78
N THR A 655 -2.70 28.22 -17.55
CA THR A 655 -1.85 27.30 -18.32
C THR A 655 -2.24 27.32 -19.80
N TRP A 656 -3.44 26.84 -20.12
CA TRP A 656 -4.03 26.95 -21.46
C TRP A 656 -5.08 28.07 -21.54
N ARG A 657 -5.09 28.80 -22.65
CA ARG A 657 -6.07 29.84 -23.00
C ARG A 657 -6.67 29.48 -24.37
N PRO A 658 -8.01 29.34 -24.51
CA PRO A 658 -8.63 29.19 -25.83
C PRO A 658 -8.36 30.40 -26.74
N ASN A 659 -8.39 30.22 -28.06
CA ASN A 659 -8.13 31.31 -29.02
C ASN A 659 -9.23 32.37 -28.95
N GLU A 660 -10.46 31.93 -28.76
CA GLU A 660 -11.69 32.68 -28.55
C GLU A 660 -11.56 33.56 -27.30
N ARG A 661 -11.00 33.01 -26.21
CA ARG A 661 -10.70 33.78 -24.98
C ARG A 661 -9.61 34.81 -25.24
N SER A 662 -8.52 34.46 -25.94
CA SER A 662 -7.49 35.43 -26.32
C SER A 662 -8.04 36.56 -27.21
N TYR A 663 -8.91 36.23 -28.17
CA TYR A 663 -9.60 37.21 -29.03
C TYR A 663 -10.42 38.20 -28.19
N LEU A 664 -11.30 37.70 -27.31
CA LEU A 664 -12.10 38.54 -26.43
C LEU A 664 -11.24 39.39 -25.48
N MET A 665 -10.24 38.80 -24.82
CA MET A 665 -9.33 39.51 -23.91
C MET A 665 -8.49 40.57 -24.63
N TYR A 666 -8.01 40.28 -25.84
CA TYR A 666 -7.19 41.18 -26.64
C TYR A 666 -8.01 42.40 -27.09
N TYR A 667 -9.15 42.18 -27.75
CA TYR A 667 -9.94 43.27 -28.30
C TYR A 667 -10.70 44.05 -27.22
N SER A 668 -11.19 43.43 -26.15
CA SER A 668 -11.76 44.20 -25.02
C SER A 668 -10.72 45.13 -24.39
N THR A 669 -9.47 44.68 -24.29
CA THR A 669 -8.36 45.48 -23.75
C THR A 669 -7.91 46.56 -24.71
N ALA A 670 -7.86 46.27 -26.01
CA ALA A 670 -7.51 47.26 -27.03
C ALA A 670 -8.56 48.40 -27.09
N ILE A 671 -9.86 48.09 -27.07
CA ILE A 671 -10.91 49.11 -26.94
C ILE A 671 -10.78 49.87 -25.62
N ALA A 672 -10.63 49.16 -24.49
CA ALA A 672 -10.58 49.78 -23.16
C ALA A 672 -9.40 50.76 -23.00
N ARG A 673 -8.28 50.50 -23.70
CA ARG A 673 -7.08 51.35 -23.77
C ARG A 673 -7.08 52.35 -24.93
N GLY A 674 -8.14 52.45 -25.73
CA GLY A 674 -8.24 53.37 -26.87
C GLY A 674 -7.34 53.02 -28.07
N GLN A 675 -6.87 51.77 -28.15
CA GLN A 675 -5.90 51.29 -29.15
C GLN A 675 -6.56 50.77 -30.44
N ILE A 676 -7.87 50.56 -30.45
CA ILE A 676 -8.65 50.19 -31.64
C ILE A 676 -10.10 50.68 -31.50
N ALA A 677 -10.71 51.08 -32.62
CA ALA A 677 -12.14 51.39 -32.69
C ALA A 677 -12.97 50.10 -32.81
N VAL A 678 -14.21 50.14 -32.32
CA VAL A 678 -15.09 48.96 -32.15
C VAL A 678 -15.53 48.32 -33.48
N ASP A 679 -15.49 49.08 -34.56
CA ASP A 679 -15.84 48.68 -35.92
C ASP A 679 -14.64 48.11 -36.71
N LYS A 680 -13.40 48.26 -36.22
CA LYS A 680 -12.18 47.73 -36.86
C LYS A 680 -11.76 46.37 -36.34
N ILE A 681 -12.62 45.68 -35.60
CA ILE A 681 -12.34 44.38 -35.01
C ILE A 681 -12.78 43.28 -35.99
N PRO A 682 -11.86 42.45 -36.51
CA PRO A 682 -12.22 41.38 -37.42
C PRO A 682 -13.06 40.31 -36.70
N PRO A 683 -14.06 39.70 -37.37
CA PRO A 683 -14.81 38.58 -36.81
C PRO A 683 -13.88 37.39 -36.53
N PHE A 684 -14.24 36.55 -35.55
CA PHE A 684 -13.45 35.39 -35.16
C PHE A 684 -14.28 34.11 -35.22
N PRO A 685 -13.79 33.02 -35.85
CA PRO A 685 -14.52 31.76 -35.96
C PRO A 685 -15.04 31.25 -34.61
N GLY A 686 -16.33 30.91 -34.55
CA GLY A 686 -17.00 30.45 -33.34
C GLY A 686 -17.42 31.55 -32.35
N VAL A 687 -17.01 32.80 -32.55
CA VAL A 687 -17.32 33.92 -31.61
C VAL A 687 -18.22 34.94 -32.30
N ASN A 688 -19.53 34.66 -32.31
CA ASN A 688 -20.56 35.53 -32.89
C ASN A 688 -20.87 36.74 -31.98
N ILE A 689 -19.85 37.58 -31.76
CA ILE A 689 -19.91 38.80 -30.96
C ILE A 689 -20.07 40.04 -31.85
N ASP A 690 -21.04 40.88 -31.52
CA ASP A 690 -21.11 42.24 -32.04
C ASP A 690 -20.34 43.19 -31.10
N TRP A 691 -19.18 43.64 -31.56
CA TRP A 691 -18.39 44.64 -30.85
C TRP A 691 -18.96 46.06 -30.97
N THR A 692 -19.81 46.35 -31.97
CA THR A 692 -20.33 47.70 -32.26
C THR A 692 -21.54 48.09 -31.43
N HIS A 693 -22.21 47.13 -30.78
CA HIS A 693 -23.52 47.31 -30.12
C HIS A 693 -24.57 47.91 -31.06
N LYS A 694 -24.71 47.29 -32.25
CA LYS A 694 -25.58 47.75 -33.33
C LYS A 694 -25.31 49.22 -33.74
N GLY A 695 -24.03 49.61 -33.71
CA GLY A 695 -23.57 50.98 -33.96
C GLY A 695 -23.49 51.90 -32.73
N ASN A 696 -23.92 51.48 -31.54
CA ASN A 696 -23.76 52.28 -30.31
C ASN A 696 -22.34 52.18 -29.73
N THR A 697 -21.42 52.96 -30.30
CA THR A 697 -20.02 53.05 -29.87
C THR A 697 -19.84 53.34 -28.38
N SER A 698 -20.75 54.08 -27.73
CA SER A 698 -20.64 54.42 -26.31
C SER A 698 -20.84 53.19 -25.41
N GLU A 699 -21.95 52.47 -25.61
CA GLU A 699 -22.22 51.22 -24.88
C GLU A 699 -21.23 50.11 -25.25
N ALA A 700 -20.76 50.07 -26.50
CA ALA A 700 -19.68 49.18 -26.93
C ALA A 700 -18.36 49.39 -26.17
N VAL A 701 -17.89 50.64 -26.06
CA VAL A 701 -16.66 50.97 -25.31
C VAL A 701 -16.83 50.69 -23.81
N LYS A 702 -18.01 50.99 -23.24
CA LYS A 702 -18.38 50.71 -21.85
C LYS A 702 -18.40 49.21 -21.56
N ALA A 703 -19.01 48.40 -22.44
CA ALA A 703 -19.05 46.95 -22.34
C ALA A 703 -17.65 46.32 -22.45
N ALA A 704 -16.82 46.80 -23.38
CA ALA A 704 -15.44 46.34 -23.53
C ALA A 704 -14.57 46.69 -22.32
N LYS A 705 -14.72 47.89 -21.73
CA LYS A 705 -14.11 48.26 -20.45
C LYS A 705 -14.56 47.34 -19.32
N ALA A 706 -15.86 47.05 -19.22
CA ALA A 706 -16.41 46.12 -18.23
C ALA A 706 -15.89 44.68 -18.40
N MET A 707 -15.65 44.22 -19.64
CA MET A 707 -14.99 42.93 -19.92
C MET A 707 -13.51 42.93 -19.53
N HIS A 708 -12.75 43.97 -19.90
CA HIS A 708 -11.34 44.13 -19.52
C HIS A 708 -11.14 44.12 -17.99
N GLN A 709 -12.01 44.82 -17.26
CA GLN A 709 -12.07 44.78 -15.80
C GLN A 709 -12.41 43.37 -15.28
N LYS A 710 -13.45 42.72 -15.84
CA LYS A 710 -13.88 41.36 -15.44
C LYS A 710 -12.80 40.28 -15.69
N TYR A 711 -11.93 40.49 -16.68
CA TYR A 711 -10.76 39.65 -16.92
C TYR A 711 -9.54 39.96 -16.03
N ALA A 712 -9.58 41.03 -15.21
CA ALA A 712 -8.52 41.44 -14.30
C ALA A 712 -7.13 41.62 -14.95
N ILE A 713 -7.10 42.13 -16.19
CA ILE A 713 -5.89 42.24 -17.02
C ILE A 713 -4.95 43.37 -16.53
N GLY A 714 -5.50 44.44 -15.97
CA GLY A 714 -4.72 45.58 -15.47
C GLY A 714 -3.84 46.20 -16.57
N ASN A 715 -2.56 46.42 -16.26
CA ASN A 715 -1.58 46.99 -17.19
C ASN A 715 -0.80 45.94 -18.02
N ASN A 716 -1.03 44.64 -17.79
CA ASN A 716 -0.25 43.58 -18.46
C ASN A 716 -0.48 43.58 -19.99
N PRO A 717 0.50 43.08 -20.78
CA PRO A 717 0.29 42.85 -22.20
C PRO A 717 -0.75 41.76 -22.44
N VAL A 718 -1.41 41.80 -23.60
CA VAL A 718 -2.28 40.72 -24.07
C VAL A 718 -1.83 40.33 -25.47
N GLY A 719 -1.47 39.07 -25.68
CA GLY A 719 -1.12 38.56 -27.00
C GLY A 719 -2.35 38.42 -27.89
N LYS A 720 -2.19 38.65 -29.20
CA LYS A 720 -3.21 38.34 -30.21
C LYS A 720 -3.63 36.86 -30.15
N PRO A 721 -4.89 36.51 -30.51
CA PRO A 721 -5.33 35.11 -30.60
C PRO A 721 -4.39 34.29 -31.49
N GLY A 722 -4.13 33.04 -31.10
CA GLY A 722 -3.14 32.15 -31.75
C GLY A 722 -1.67 32.53 -31.56
N SER A 723 -1.34 33.80 -31.25
CA SER A 723 0.04 34.26 -31.10
C SER A 723 0.63 34.01 -29.71
N SER A 724 -0.19 33.96 -28.64
CA SER A 724 0.28 33.74 -27.26
C SER A 724 0.67 32.28 -27.01
N ASN A 725 1.72 32.05 -26.23
CA ASN A 725 2.12 30.69 -25.84
C ASN A 725 1.09 29.98 -24.94
N HIS A 726 0.16 30.70 -24.29
CA HIS A 726 -1.00 30.05 -23.66
C HIS A 726 -1.99 29.44 -24.66
N ASN A 727 -2.10 29.98 -25.88
CA ASN A 727 -2.89 29.36 -26.93
C ASN A 727 -2.21 28.07 -27.42
N ARG A 728 -0.87 28.09 -27.52
CA ARG A 728 -0.04 26.92 -27.86
C ARG A 728 0.13 25.90 -26.73
N LYS A 729 -0.42 26.15 -25.53
CA LYS A 729 -0.23 25.31 -24.33
C LYS A 729 1.23 25.25 -23.83
N MET A 730 2.06 26.25 -24.18
CA MET A 730 3.50 26.36 -23.88
C MET A 730 3.86 27.45 -22.84
N ALA A 731 2.92 27.82 -21.96
CA ALA A 731 3.16 28.84 -20.93
C ALA A 731 2.37 28.61 -19.63
N VAL A 732 2.88 29.12 -18.51
CA VAL A 732 2.23 29.17 -17.19
C VAL A 732 2.29 30.61 -16.66
N ASP A 733 1.13 31.18 -16.31
CA ASP A 733 1.07 32.36 -15.46
C ASP A 733 1.07 31.87 -14.01
N MET A 734 2.07 32.24 -13.20
CA MET A 734 2.16 31.82 -11.80
C MET A 734 2.77 32.87 -10.86
N THR A 735 2.27 32.89 -9.63
CA THR A 735 2.80 33.68 -8.52
C THR A 735 3.68 32.79 -7.64
N ILE A 736 4.91 33.23 -7.36
CA ILE A 736 5.93 32.46 -6.62
C ILE A 736 6.37 33.27 -5.40
N SER A 737 6.39 32.66 -4.21
CA SER A 737 6.84 33.29 -2.96
C SER A 737 7.50 32.27 -2.01
N ASN A 738 8.06 32.74 -0.88
CA ASN A 738 8.82 31.90 0.08
C ASN A 738 10.06 31.19 -0.51
N TYR A 739 10.71 31.79 -1.51
CA TYR A 739 11.83 31.17 -2.22
C TYR A 739 13.21 31.42 -1.61
N ASN A 740 13.39 32.46 -0.78
CA ASN A 740 14.72 32.86 -0.31
C ASN A 740 15.32 31.84 0.67
N GLY A 741 16.60 31.53 0.50
CA GLY A 741 17.36 30.55 1.30
C GLY A 741 17.06 29.08 0.97
N LYS A 742 16.04 28.78 0.16
CA LYS A 742 15.62 27.41 -0.16
C LYS A 742 16.62 26.70 -1.06
N VAL A 743 16.74 25.38 -0.90
CA VAL A 743 17.54 24.52 -1.79
C VAL A 743 16.59 23.70 -2.65
N VAL A 744 16.59 23.97 -3.96
CA VAL A 744 15.77 23.28 -4.96
C VAL A 744 16.60 22.20 -5.63
N SER A 745 16.16 20.95 -5.56
CA SER A 745 16.83 19.81 -6.21
C SER A 745 16.14 19.45 -7.51
N ILE A 746 16.86 19.49 -8.64
CA ILE A 746 16.39 19.02 -9.94
C ILE A 746 17.49 18.16 -10.56
N ASP A 747 17.13 16.94 -10.98
CA ASP A 747 18.08 15.95 -11.54
C ASP A 747 19.29 15.66 -10.63
N GLY A 748 19.05 15.64 -9.30
CA GLY A 748 20.09 15.49 -8.27
C GLY A 748 20.94 16.74 -8.02
N ILE A 749 20.82 17.77 -8.87
CA ILE A 749 21.56 19.03 -8.74
C ILE A 749 20.83 19.95 -7.76
N ASN A 750 21.42 20.10 -6.57
CA ASN A 750 20.93 21.00 -5.52
C ASN A 750 21.33 22.45 -5.81
N THR A 751 20.35 23.31 -6.07
CA THR A 751 20.54 24.75 -6.32
C THR A 751 19.97 25.58 -5.18
N LYS A 752 20.82 26.35 -4.48
CA LYS A 752 20.37 27.29 -3.43
C LYS A 752 19.84 28.57 -4.06
N ILE A 753 18.59 28.92 -3.77
CA ILE A 753 17.93 30.13 -4.24
C ILE A 753 18.15 31.24 -3.21
N THR A 754 18.86 32.30 -3.60
CA THR A 754 19.21 33.46 -2.76
C THR A 754 18.55 34.76 -3.24
N SER A 755 17.94 34.74 -4.43
CA SER A 755 17.40 35.91 -5.12
C SER A 755 16.41 35.50 -6.21
N TRP A 756 15.57 36.43 -6.67
CA TRP A 756 14.73 36.21 -7.85
C TRP A 756 15.57 35.84 -9.08
N SER A 757 16.71 36.49 -9.27
CA SER A 757 17.65 36.20 -10.36
C SER A 757 18.14 34.75 -10.36
N SER A 758 18.44 34.18 -9.18
CA SER A 758 18.81 32.75 -9.06
C SER A 758 17.65 31.79 -9.38
N LEU A 759 16.41 32.18 -9.07
CA LEU A 759 15.20 31.41 -9.41
C LEU A 759 14.93 31.43 -10.93
N VAL A 760 15.05 32.61 -11.56
CA VAL A 760 14.93 32.80 -13.00
C VAL A 760 16.03 32.04 -13.76
N ALA A 761 17.27 32.05 -13.25
CA ALA A 761 18.37 31.27 -13.82
C ALA A 761 18.10 29.76 -13.76
N LEU A 762 17.58 29.25 -12.64
CA LEU A 762 17.18 27.84 -12.53
C LEU A 762 16.03 27.49 -13.49
N GLY A 763 15.00 28.34 -13.58
CA GLY A 763 13.90 28.13 -14.55
C GLY A 763 14.42 28.07 -15.98
N LYS A 764 15.27 29.03 -16.38
CA LYS A 764 15.89 29.06 -17.71
C LYS A 764 16.72 27.81 -17.99
N LYS A 765 17.48 27.29 -17.02
CA LYS A 765 18.25 26.03 -17.13
C LYS A 765 17.34 24.83 -17.44
N HIS A 766 16.10 24.84 -16.96
CA HIS A 766 15.12 23.76 -17.17
C HIS A 766 14.04 24.10 -18.21
N GLY A 767 14.30 25.05 -19.12
CA GLY A 767 13.38 25.37 -20.24
C GLY A 767 12.07 26.04 -19.83
N VAL A 768 12.02 26.62 -18.62
CA VAL A 768 10.89 27.40 -18.10
C VAL A 768 11.36 28.85 -17.92
N ILE A 769 11.24 29.64 -18.99
CA ILE A 769 11.87 30.95 -19.10
C ILE A 769 10.87 32.05 -18.69
N TRP A 770 11.26 32.88 -17.73
CA TRP A 770 10.47 34.05 -17.29
C TRP A 770 10.45 35.14 -18.37
N TYR A 771 9.30 35.81 -18.53
CA TYR A 771 9.16 36.94 -19.46
C TYR A 771 9.88 38.23 -18.99
N GLY A 772 9.98 38.42 -17.67
CA GLY A 772 10.46 39.65 -17.06
C GLY A 772 9.35 40.48 -16.40
N SER A 773 9.73 41.58 -15.76
CA SER A 773 8.82 42.43 -14.96
C SER A 773 7.63 43.01 -15.74
N LYS A 774 7.74 43.14 -17.07
CA LYS A 774 6.66 43.61 -17.96
C LYS A 774 5.45 42.66 -18.02
N ASP A 775 5.64 41.38 -17.71
CA ASP A 775 4.56 40.42 -17.45
C ASP A 775 5.03 39.47 -16.34
N ALA A 776 5.13 40.03 -15.13
CA ALA A 776 5.74 39.37 -13.98
C ALA A 776 5.24 37.94 -13.64
N PRO A 777 3.97 37.54 -13.85
CA PRO A 777 3.55 36.15 -13.62
C PRO A 777 3.96 35.18 -14.75
N HIS A 778 4.41 35.66 -15.92
CA HIS A 778 4.48 34.83 -17.13
C HIS A 778 5.78 34.04 -17.28
N TRP A 779 5.67 32.72 -17.47
CA TRP A 779 6.77 31.80 -17.77
C TRP A 779 6.40 30.93 -18.98
N SER A 780 7.28 30.81 -19.97
CA SER A 780 7.04 30.03 -21.19
C SER A 780 8.29 29.31 -21.68
N HIS A 781 8.16 28.47 -22.71
CA HIS A 781 9.33 27.82 -23.33
C HIS A 781 10.34 28.81 -23.98
N THR A 782 9.97 30.09 -24.11
CA THR A 782 10.74 31.10 -24.86
C THR A 782 10.95 32.42 -24.11
N GLY A 783 10.33 32.61 -22.93
CA GLY A 783 10.32 33.92 -22.24
C GLY A 783 9.56 34.98 -23.06
N ARG A 784 8.55 34.54 -23.80
CA ARG A 784 7.70 35.28 -24.75
C ARG A 784 6.30 34.65 -24.80
#